data_AF-A0A839LLD1-F1
#
_entry.id   AF-A0A839LLD1-F1
#
_cell.length_a   1.000
_cell.length_b   1.000
_cell.length_c   1.000
_cell.angle_alpha   90.00
_cell.angle_beta   90.00
_cell.angle_gamma   90.00
#
_symmetry.space_group_name_H-M   'P 1'
#
loop_
_entity.id
_entity.type
_entity.pdbx_description
1 polymer ?
#
loop_
_entity_poly.entity_id
_entity_poly.type
_entity_poly.pdbx_seq_one_letter_code
_entity_poly.pdbx_strand_id
1 'polypeptide(L)'
;MKGQYAKSSQTRHLHACLAWICQRRYLSRHSRQAEGSAASLPWLAALVLLSLLLGGRVQAQTPVTGTLEADARWSTAYSPYRITGDLVIRNGASLTIDPGVVIYMAAGANVRVESGAIQAAGRADQPIQVLSDKARLGQTPGAGDWGQWQFNAGTVRTRLEWVQFQHGSGLAVRGSAPVLNQLSFKSHQGAAISVDLQASPSGVGLSAVDCGVNGIAVEAGDVTGTLSWGLRGIPYVVMGSLSVGQSPAVSAVNPSTVDQGQSGSLVLTGARLQGMKAVESSVPGVQLTPVAGGSASAQTLNFTIAADAAQGPVALRMLVDAGELFVPNAFQVSLPVPRISELQPSFLTALGGSTLLKLKGRNFSAASQVLINGTDVSTSYLADVGQLQVTVPEQGAAGTLSVQVRNPAVGGGAPLLSDVASLPVNGPVALTLALAPNPIALPPDRVARVIEVRLSRKDSADRAVALSLADPGLASLSTATVTIPAGQTSASFSLTPQAVGITALRLSSAGLPAINVPVVVSTDHAGVGMVFSSQVGVRVAPLPSAGETMTVTAGAQLVTVNVGPTLASLSPRGMTVGTQQTFTLQGQAIPADAQLSLLPSAGVTVDQVVAAPDGRSLSFRLTADSSAALGLRRVVVRQASGQPYVFAQASQGSILLTAGLPRLDAVSPQSLVVGGKTRVQIRGANLQGVSLALDRTAGVALDAQPVISAQGDLIELDVVVDAAAELGRRRIQASNAGGSSTGNAELGNSFYVVATGSVLVTPVASPTVRVKVASPEVPVLQQLGPTTAPVVVLNGAGVLGMTPSSGVPGEQPTLIVRGQGLSAVTQVLMQPAAGLTLGTMTVSEDGTELRLPLTIAADAAQGPRKLVLKRADGQPLAAIRADVLRFTVNKPGPTAAAMPGSQARASAFAKAQGPAQAATGKD
;
A
#
# COMPACT_ATOMS: atom_id res chain seq x y z
N MET A 1 -36.64 1.42 28.56
CA MET A 1 -36.53 1.44 30.04
C MET A 1 -35.99 0.08 30.46
N LYS A 2 -34.68 -0.13 30.59
CA LYS A 2 -33.81 -0.02 31.80
C LYS A 2 -34.31 -0.78 33.05
N GLY A 3 -33.47 -1.69 33.56
CA GLY A 3 -33.41 -2.17 34.96
C GLY A 3 -33.44 -3.71 35.07
N GLN A 4 -32.34 -4.45 35.18
CA GLN A 4 -31.38 -4.63 36.30
C GLN A 4 -31.83 -5.56 37.44
N TYR A 5 -30.97 -6.56 37.74
CA TYR A 5 -30.54 -7.10 39.06
C TYR A 5 -31.63 -7.61 40.05
N ALA A 6 -31.41 -8.53 40.99
CA ALA A 6 -30.42 -9.55 41.33
C ALA A 6 -30.90 -10.21 42.65
N LYS A 7 -30.47 -11.45 42.89
CA LYS A 7 -30.09 -12.06 44.19
C LYS A 7 -31.08 -12.15 45.37
N SER A 8 -31.03 -13.35 45.96
CA SER A 8 -31.08 -13.68 47.41
C SER A 8 -32.44 -13.48 48.10
N SER A 9 -32.78 -14.11 49.21
CA SER A 9 -32.45 -15.36 49.92
C SER A 9 -33.41 -15.37 51.13
N GLN A 10 -33.65 -16.54 51.72
CA GLN A 10 -34.11 -16.72 53.11
C GLN A 10 -35.60 -16.44 53.44
N THR A 11 -36.39 -17.51 53.65
CA THR A 11 -36.83 -18.13 54.94
C THR A 11 -37.85 -17.30 55.71
N ARG A 12 -38.94 -17.81 56.32
CA ARG A 12 -39.29 -19.05 57.06
C ARG A 12 -40.81 -18.90 57.40
N HIS A 13 -41.65 -19.90 57.70
CA HIS A 13 -41.69 -20.71 58.93
C HIS A 13 -42.92 -21.65 58.92
N LEU A 14 -42.74 -22.89 59.39
CA LEU A 14 -43.61 -23.65 60.32
C LEU A 14 -42.83 -24.96 60.64
N HIS A 15 -42.07 -25.04 61.75
CA HIS A 15 -42.44 -25.59 63.08
C HIS A 15 -43.13 -26.98 62.98
N ALA A 16 -42.70 -28.08 63.64
CA ALA A 16 -41.79 -28.25 64.76
C ALA A 16 -41.28 -29.73 64.94
N CYS A 17 -40.04 -29.83 65.46
CA CYS A 17 -39.45 -30.73 66.48
C CYS A 17 -39.36 -32.28 66.26
N LEU A 18 -38.17 -32.93 66.21
CA LEU A 18 -37.01 -33.09 67.16
C LEU A 18 -37.16 -34.39 68.01
N ALA A 19 -36.17 -35.22 68.40
CA ALA A 19 -34.69 -35.30 68.32
C ALA A 19 -34.30 -36.72 68.86
N TRP A 20 -33.27 -37.46 68.41
CA TRP A 20 -31.81 -37.41 68.71
C TRP A 20 -31.29 -38.44 69.76
N ILE A 21 -30.29 -39.24 69.35
CA ILE A 21 -29.08 -39.81 70.01
C ILE A 21 -29.13 -40.36 71.47
N CYS A 22 -28.51 -41.54 71.71
CA CYS A 22 -27.50 -41.69 72.79
C CYS A 22 -26.64 -42.97 72.74
N GLN A 23 -25.40 -42.83 73.24
CA GLN A 23 -24.35 -43.82 73.43
C GLN A 23 -24.20 -44.13 74.95
N ARG A 24 -23.69 -45.33 75.29
CA ARG A 24 -22.89 -45.73 76.51
C ARG A 24 -23.55 -46.47 77.71
N ARG A 25 -22.76 -47.46 78.18
CA ARG A 25 -22.65 -48.21 79.48
C ARG A 25 -23.54 -49.48 79.67
N TYR A 26 -22.98 -50.69 79.86
CA TYR A 26 -22.14 -51.33 80.94
C TYR A 26 -22.98 -51.97 82.07
N LEU A 27 -22.87 -53.31 82.22
CA LEU A 27 -23.09 -54.22 83.39
C LEU A 27 -23.55 -55.59 82.82
N SER A 28 -22.76 -56.67 82.78
CA SER A 28 -22.16 -57.54 83.82
C SER A 28 -22.98 -58.82 84.08
N ARG A 29 -22.25 -59.95 84.19
CA ARG A 29 -22.54 -61.22 84.90
C ARG A 29 -23.37 -62.31 84.19
N HIS A 30 -22.71 -63.38 83.71
CA HIS A 30 -22.45 -64.61 84.47
C HIS A 30 -21.48 -65.56 83.73
N SER A 31 -20.76 -66.35 84.53
CA SER A 31 -19.58 -67.16 84.25
C SER A 31 -19.84 -68.66 84.43
N ARG A 32 -19.12 -69.54 83.70
CA ARG A 32 -18.53 -70.87 84.06
C ARG A 32 -18.23 -71.65 82.75
N GLN A 33 -16.98 -72.02 82.42
CA GLN A 33 -16.28 -73.31 82.68
C GLN A 33 -17.12 -74.55 82.27
N ALA A 34 -16.66 -75.59 81.56
CA ALA A 34 -15.32 -76.13 81.25
C ALA A 34 -15.38 -77.21 80.11
N GLU A 35 -14.21 -77.54 79.54
CA GLU A 35 -13.68 -78.86 79.08
C GLU A 35 -14.46 -79.85 78.17
N GLY A 36 -13.72 -80.48 77.23
CA GLY A 36 -13.83 -81.94 77.00
C GLY A 36 -14.22 -82.46 75.61
N SER A 37 -13.21 -82.81 74.79
CA SER A 37 -13.05 -84.04 73.96
C SER A 37 -14.20 -84.67 73.14
N ALA A 38 -13.93 -84.76 71.82
CA ALA A 38 -14.05 -85.90 70.89
C ALA A 38 -15.41 -86.58 70.55
N ALA A 39 -15.60 -86.69 69.21
CA ALA A 39 -16.31 -87.72 68.43
C ALA A 39 -17.85 -87.70 68.31
N SER A 40 -18.36 -87.37 67.11
CA SER A 40 -18.97 -88.34 66.14
C SER A 40 -19.93 -87.66 65.13
N LEU A 41 -19.68 -87.90 63.84
CA LEU A 41 -20.57 -87.65 62.69
C LEU A 41 -21.83 -88.54 62.81
N PRO A 42 -23.07 -88.05 62.55
CA PRO A 42 -23.58 -88.05 61.17
C PRO A 42 -24.71 -87.02 60.89
N TRP A 43 -24.39 -85.73 60.71
CA TRP A 43 -25.38 -84.72 60.22
C TRP A 43 -24.99 -84.03 58.90
N LEU A 44 -23.79 -84.30 58.36
CA LEU A 44 -23.31 -83.70 57.13
C LEU A 44 -23.86 -84.35 55.84
N ALA A 45 -24.29 -85.62 55.88
CA ALA A 45 -24.81 -86.30 54.68
C ALA A 45 -26.24 -85.86 54.31
N ALA A 46 -27.08 -85.49 55.28
CA ALA A 46 -28.45 -85.04 55.04
C ALA A 46 -28.53 -83.60 54.52
N LEU A 47 -27.57 -82.74 54.90
CA LEU A 47 -27.48 -81.35 54.44
C LEU A 47 -26.97 -81.22 53.00
N VAL A 48 -26.11 -82.14 52.55
CA VAL A 48 -25.65 -82.16 51.15
C VAL A 48 -26.78 -82.64 50.22
N LEU A 49 -27.60 -83.62 50.63
CA LEU A 49 -28.71 -84.10 49.80
C LEU A 49 -29.88 -83.10 49.71
N LEU A 50 -30.13 -82.30 50.76
CA LEU A 50 -31.15 -81.24 50.73
C LEU A 50 -30.70 -79.98 49.97
N SER A 51 -29.39 -79.74 49.86
CA SER A 51 -28.82 -78.65 49.04
C SER A 51 -28.83 -78.93 47.53
N LEU A 52 -28.96 -80.19 47.12
CA LEU A 52 -29.05 -80.60 45.71
C LEU A 52 -30.48 -80.58 45.13
N LEU A 53 -31.49 -80.32 45.95
CA LEU A 53 -32.91 -80.30 45.55
C LEU A 53 -33.55 -78.90 45.56
N LEU A 54 -32.81 -77.85 45.92
CA LEU A 54 -33.19 -76.44 45.73
C LEU A 54 -32.21 -75.73 44.77
N GLY A 55 -32.10 -76.24 43.55
CA GLY A 55 -31.42 -75.56 42.44
C GLY A 55 -32.19 -74.36 41.92
N GLY A 56 -32.38 -73.33 42.75
CA GLY A 56 -32.73 -71.99 42.26
C GLY A 56 -31.53 -71.45 41.50
N ARG A 57 -31.59 -71.41 40.16
CA ARG A 57 -30.54 -70.84 39.32
C ARG A 57 -30.35 -69.36 39.64
N VAL A 58 -29.33 -69.03 40.44
CA VAL A 58 -28.83 -67.65 40.52
C VAL A 58 -28.08 -67.37 39.22
N GLN A 59 -28.68 -66.63 38.30
CA GLN A 59 -27.97 -66.09 37.14
C GLN A 59 -26.98 -65.04 37.64
N ALA A 60 -25.68 -65.35 37.58
CA ALA A 60 -24.63 -64.40 37.90
C ALA A 60 -24.59 -63.30 36.82
N GLN A 61 -25.02 -62.10 37.20
CA GLN A 61 -24.89 -60.90 36.35
C GLN A 61 -23.44 -60.41 36.34
N THR A 62 -22.96 -59.94 35.18
CA THR A 62 -21.62 -59.35 35.06
C THR A 62 -21.73 -57.83 34.97
N PRO A 63 -21.51 -57.06 36.06
CA PRO A 63 -21.52 -55.60 36.01
C PRO A 63 -20.30 -55.07 35.24
N VAL A 64 -20.52 -54.10 34.35
CA VAL A 64 -19.49 -53.47 33.53
C VAL A 64 -19.63 -51.94 33.59
N THR A 65 -18.53 -51.24 33.80
CA THR A 65 -18.47 -49.76 33.72
C THR A 65 -17.02 -49.30 33.59
N GLY A 66 -16.82 -48.04 33.23
CA GLY A 66 -15.50 -47.41 33.18
C GLY A 66 -14.84 -47.58 31.82
N THR A 67 -13.52 -47.75 31.82
CA THR A 67 -12.72 -47.79 30.59
C THR A 67 -12.19 -49.18 30.34
N LEU A 68 -12.35 -49.66 29.10
CA LEU A 68 -11.72 -50.84 28.57
C LEU A 68 -10.47 -50.44 27.78
N GLU A 69 -9.30 -50.85 28.29
CA GLU A 69 -7.98 -50.54 27.71
C GLU A 69 -7.23 -51.77 27.18
N ALA A 70 -7.81 -52.96 27.35
CA ALA A 70 -7.31 -54.23 26.84
C ALA A 70 -8.47 -55.05 26.25
N ASP A 71 -8.15 -56.02 25.40
CA ASP A 71 -9.17 -56.86 24.76
C ASP A 71 -10.04 -57.59 25.78
N ALA A 72 -11.34 -57.62 25.52
CA ALA A 72 -12.29 -58.34 26.35
C ALA A 72 -13.28 -59.12 25.48
N ARG A 73 -13.77 -60.23 26.04
CA ARG A 73 -14.78 -61.06 25.39
C ARG A 73 -16.01 -61.21 26.29
N TRP A 74 -17.17 -60.90 25.75
CA TRP A 74 -18.46 -61.16 26.36
C TRP A 74 -19.06 -62.43 25.78
N SER A 75 -19.21 -63.47 26.60
CA SER A 75 -19.72 -64.78 26.20
C SER A 75 -21.07 -65.08 26.84
N THR A 76 -21.82 -65.99 26.24
CA THR A 76 -23.14 -66.42 26.75
C THR A 76 -23.07 -67.05 28.13
N ALA A 77 -21.91 -67.60 28.53
CA ALA A 77 -21.69 -68.21 29.84
C ALA A 77 -21.82 -67.20 31.02
N TYR A 78 -21.56 -65.92 30.75
CA TYR A 78 -21.64 -64.84 31.75
C TYR A 78 -22.71 -63.79 31.40
N SER A 79 -23.58 -64.11 30.43
CA SER A 79 -24.75 -63.32 30.09
C SER A 79 -25.84 -63.53 31.16
N PRO A 80 -26.57 -62.48 31.58
CA PRO A 80 -26.56 -61.13 31.03
C PRO A 80 -25.42 -60.23 31.56
N TYR A 81 -24.92 -59.36 30.69
CA TYR A 81 -24.01 -58.28 31.05
C TYR A 81 -24.81 -57.02 31.40
N ARG A 82 -24.41 -56.31 32.46
CA ARG A 82 -25.09 -55.09 32.90
C ARG A 82 -24.13 -53.91 32.85
N ILE A 83 -24.35 -52.98 31.93
CA ILE A 83 -23.59 -51.74 31.85
C ILE A 83 -24.17 -50.75 32.88
N THR A 84 -23.41 -50.45 33.93
CA THR A 84 -23.91 -49.69 35.10
C THR A 84 -23.63 -48.19 35.03
N GLY A 85 -22.87 -47.75 34.04
CA GLY A 85 -22.47 -46.37 33.76
C GLY A 85 -21.79 -46.31 32.40
N ASP A 86 -21.09 -45.22 32.06
CA ASP A 86 -20.41 -45.14 30.77
C ASP A 86 -19.34 -46.23 30.61
N LEU A 87 -19.29 -46.82 29.41
CA LEU A 87 -18.24 -47.73 28.96
C LEU A 87 -17.44 -47.06 27.85
N VAL A 88 -16.14 -46.87 28.04
CA VAL A 88 -15.25 -46.26 27.04
C VAL A 88 -14.22 -47.28 26.57
N ILE A 89 -14.16 -47.54 25.28
CA ILE A 89 -13.17 -48.43 24.65
C ILE A 89 -12.10 -47.55 23.99
N ARG A 90 -10.86 -47.70 24.46
CA ARG A 90 -9.72 -46.89 23.98
C ARG A 90 -8.42 -47.70 23.97
N ASN A 91 -7.32 -47.06 23.55
CA ASN A 91 -5.98 -47.64 23.52
C ASN A 91 -5.85 -48.89 22.62
N GLY A 92 -6.63 -48.94 21.53
CA GLY A 92 -6.64 -50.05 20.59
C GLY A 92 -7.40 -51.30 21.04
N ALA A 93 -8.03 -51.28 22.22
CA ALA A 93 -8.77 -52.42 22.76
C ALA A 93 -9.92 -52.87 21.85
N SER A 94 -10.13 -54.18 21.79
CA SER A 94 -11.22 -54.82 21.06
C SER A 94 -12.18 -55.54 22.01
N LEU A 95 -13.45 -55.16 21.98
CA LEU A 95 -14.53 -55.87 22.67
C LEU A 95 -15.21 -56.85 21.71
N THR A 96 -15.05 -58.15 21.95
CA THR A 96 -15.77 -59.21 21.23
C THR A 96 -17.02 -59.62 21.99
N ILE A 97 -18.19 -59.63 21.32
CA ILE A 97 -19.47 -60.03 21.91
C ILE A 97 -19.98 -61.24 21.13
N ASP A 98 -20.11 -62.37 21.84
CA ASP A 98 -20.57 -63.63 21.26
C ASP A 98 -22.08 -63.57 20.92
N PRO A 99 -22.54 -64.38 19.94
CA PRO A 99 -23.96 -64.46 19.59
C PRO A 99 -24.84 -64.89 20.76
N GLY A 100 -26.05 -64.32 20.85
CA GLY A 100 -27.04 -64.61 21.91
C GLY A 100 -26.80 -63.90 23.25
N VAL A 101 -25.79 -63.04 23.37
CA VAL A 101 -25.54 -62.24 24.58
C VAL A 101 -26.65 -61.19 24.80
N VAL A 102 -27.10 -61.07 26.05
CA VAL A 102 -28.05 -60.03 26.48
C VAL A 102 -27.32 -58.97 27.30
N ILE A 103 -27.51 -57.71 26.94
CA ILE A 103 -26.89 -56.53 27.56
C ILE A 103 -27.99 -55.64 28.13
N TYR A 104 -27.94 -55.38 29.44
CA TYR A 104 -28.81 -54.40 30.11
C TYR A 104 -28.07 -53.09 30.35
N MET A 105 -28.64 -52.00 29.87
CA MET A 105 -28.11 -50.65 29.98
C MET A 105 -28.77 -49.90 31.14
N ALA A 106 -27.99 -49.43 32.11
CA ALA A 106 -28.48 -48.57 33.18
C ALA A 106 -28.89 -47.18 32.65
N ALA A 107 -29.67 -46.45 33.47
CA ALA A 107 -30.20 -45.15 33.10
C ALA A 107 -29.09 -44.17 32.68
N GLY A 108 -29.20 -43.60 31.47
CA GLY A 108 -28.23 -42.64 30.92
C GLY A 108 -26.86 -43.20 30.54
N ALA A 109 -26.61 -44.51 30.67
CA ALA A 109 -25.32 -45.11 30.34
C ALA A 109 -25.02 -45.04 28.83
N ASN A 110 -23.78 -44.69 28.48
CA ASN A 110 -23.29 -44.66 27.10
C ASN A 110 -22.23 -45.74 26.85
N VAL A 111 -22.08 -46.14 25.59
CA VAL A 111 -20.90 -46.86 25.11
C VAL A 111 -20.16 -45.97 24.14
N ARG A 112 -18.87 -45.72 24.34
CA ARG A 112 -18.06 -44.90 23.43
C ARG A 112 -16.84 -45.66 22.98
N VAL A 113 -16.59 -45.67 21.69
CA VAL A 113 -15.34 -46.14 21.09
C VAL A 113 -14.54 -44.92 20.67
N GLU A 114 -13.47 -44.62 21.41
CA GLU A 114 -12.60 -43.48 21.14
C GLU A 114 -11.40 -43.88 20.27
N SER A 115 -10.77 -45.02 20.61
CA SER A 115 -9.64 -45.61 19.87
C SER A 115 -9.64 -47.12 20.07
N GLY A 116 -10.41 -47.86 19.29
CA GLY A 116 -10.61 -49.31 19.52
C GLY A 116 -11.68 -49.90 18.62
N ALA A 117 -12.17 -51.10 18.97
CA ALA A 117 -13.13 -51.84 18.17
C ALA A 117 -14.23 -52.53 19.00
N ILE A 118 -15.42 -52.69 18.43
CA ILE A 118 -16.43 -53.66 18.88
C ILE A 118 -16.66 -54.69 17.77
N GLN A 119 -16.55 -55.96 18.11
CA GLN A 119 -16.88 -57.11 17.26
C GLN A 119 -18.11 -57.81 17.84
N ALA A 120 -19.30 -57.42 17.42
CA ALA A 120 -20.54 -58.07 17.85
C ALA A 120 -21.00 -59.07 16.78
N ALA A 121 -20.82 -60.35 17.06
CA ALA A 121 -21.02 -61.44 16.10
C ALA A 121 -22.36 -62.17 16.31
N GLY A 122 -23.48 -61.43 16.31
CA GLY A 122 -24.81 -62.01 16.43
C GLY A 122 -25.19 -62.89 15.24
N ARG A 123 -26.22 -63.72 15.42
CA ARG A 123 -26.82 -64.53 14.34
C ARG A 123 -28.34 -64.32 14.29
N ALA A 124 -28.97 -64.69 13.17
CA ALA A 124 -30.42 -64.60 13.01
C ALA A 124 -31.19 -65.41 14.06
N ASP A 125 -30.69 -66.60 14.42
CA ASP A 125 -31.26 -67.48 15.44
C ASP A 125 -30.88 -67.06 16.87
N GLN A 126 -29.75 -66.36 17.02
CA GLN A 126 -29.18 -65.93 18.30
C GLN A 126 -28.71 -64.47 18.21
N PRO A 127 -29.66 -63.51 18.12
CA PRO A 127 -29.31 -62.10 18.04
C PRO A 127 -28.75 -61.61 19.38
N ILE A 128 -27.86 -60.63 19.32
CA ILE A 128 -27.42 -59.90 20.52
C ILE A 128 -28.50 -58.87 20.88
N GLN A 129 -28.90 -58.83 22.15
CA GLN A 129 -29.96 -57.93 22.60
C GLN A 129 -29.40 -56.84 23.52
N VAL A 130 -29.68 -55.57 23.20
CA VAL A 130 -29.33 -54.40 24.01
C VAL A 130 -30.61 -53.75 24.51
N LEU A 131 -30.87 -53.87 25.81
CA LEU A 131 -32.14 -53.54 26.45
C LEU A 131 -31.94 -52.55 27.60
N SER A 132 -32.99 -51.81 27.95
CA SER A 132 -33.03 -51.02 29.20
C SER A 132 -32.99 -51.93 30.43
N ASP A 133 -32.21 -51.55 31.45
CA ASP A 133 -32.18 -52.26 32.74
C ASP A 133 -33.54 -52.28 33.45
N LYS A 134 -34.47 -51.38 33.08
CA LYS A 134 -35.87 -51.41 33.53
C LYS A 134 -36.57 -52.73 33.17
N ALA A 135 -36.29 -53.27 31.98
CA ALA A 135 -36.88 -54.54 31.53
C ALA A 135 -36.49 -55.69 32.47
N ARG A 136 -35.24 -55.74 32.92
CA ARG A 136 -34.75 -56.72 33.91
C ARG A 136 -35.41 -56.53 35.27
N LEU A 137 -35.70 -55.29 35.65
CA LEU A 137 -36.34 -54.92 36.91
C LEU A 137 -37.88 -55.10 36.89
N GLY A 138 -38.47 -55.56 35.78
CA GLY A 138 -39.92 -55.65 35.63
C GLY A 138 -40.64 -54.30 35.54
N GLN A 139 -39.89 -53.23 35.24
CA GLN A 139 -40.42 -51.89 35.01
C GLN A 139 -40.65 -51.66 33.52
N THR A 140 -41.57 -50.76 33.16
CA THR A 140 -41.84 -50.38 31.77
C THR A 140 -40.66 -49.61 31.17
N PRO A 141 -39.96 -50.16 30.15
CA PRO A 141 -38.90 -49.44 29.44
C PRO A 141 -39.45 -48.29 28.61
N GLY A 142 -38.68 -47.22 28.45
CA GLY A 142 -39.03 -46.04 27.66
C GLY A 142 -37.91 -45.58 26.75
N ALA A 143 -38.25 -44.89 25.66
CA ALA A 143 -37.28 -44.31 24.74
C ALA A 143 -36.34 -43.33 25.48
N GLY A 144 -35.04 -43.45 25.26
CA GLY A 144 -34.02 -42.63 25.94
C GLY A 144 -33.72 -43.06 27.37
N ASP A 145 -34.10 -44.28 27.79
CA ASP A 145 -33.73 -44.82 29.10
C ASP A 145 -32.19 -44.87 29.25
N TRP A 146 -31.47 -45.21 28.18
CA TRP A 146 -30.01 -45.20 28.11
C TRP A 146 -29.53 -44.34 26.94
N GLY A 147 -28.25 -43.94 26.99
CA GLY A 147 -27.66 -42.97 26.07
C GLY A 147 -27.37 -43.54 24.67
N GLN A 148 -26.30 -43.08 24.03
CA GLN A 148 -25.91 -43.55 22.70
C GLN A 148 -24.77 -44.57 22.77
N TRP A 149 -24.73 -45.44 21.76
CA TRP A 149 -23.47 -46.10 21.39
C TRP A 149 -22.76 -45.23 20.33
N GLN A 150 -21.59 -44.73 20.68
CA GLN A 150 -20.85 -43.70 19.94
C GLN A 150 -19.57 -44.29 19.35
N PHE A 151 -19.40 -44.17 18.03
CA PHE A 151 -18.21 -44.58 17.29
C PHE A 151 -17.48 -43.32 16.83
N ASN A 152 -16.54 -42.84 17.65
CA ASN A 152 -15.78 -41.62 17.37
C ASN A 152 -14.63 -41.88 16.39
N ALA A 153 -13.91 -40.83 15.98
CA ALA A 153 -12.98 -40.86 14.85
C ALA A 153 -11.85 -41.90 14.95
N GLY A 154 -11.43 -42.30 16.16
CA GLY A 154 -10.43 -43.37 16.35
C GLY A 154 -11.01 -44.79 16.35
N THR A 155 -12.31 -44.97 16.09
CA THR A 155 -12.93 -46.29 15.96
C THR A 155 -12.38 -47.01 14.73
N VAL A 156 -11.86 -48.21 14.93
CA VAL A 156 -11.30 -49.06 13.87
C VAL A 156 -11.94 -50.43 13.89
N ARG A 157 -12.05 -51.07 12.73
CA ARG A 157 -12.48 -52.47 12.55
C ARG A 157 -13.80 -52.85 13.22
N THR A 158 -14.63 -51.90 13.66
CA THR A 158 -15.89 -52.22 14.34
C THR A 158 -16.89 -52.84 13.38
N ARG A 159 -17.48 -53.96 13.80
CA ARG A 159 -18.50 -54.68 13.06
C ARG A 159 -19.59 -55.13 14.03
N LEU A 160 -20.83 -54.73 13.74
CA LEU A 160 -22.02 -55.21 14.44
C LEU A 160 -22.87 -56.04 13.46
N GLU A 161 -23.19 -57.26 13.85
CA GLU A 161 -24.05 -58.16 13.08
C GLU A 161 -25.18 -58.69 13.97
N TRP A 162 -26.43 -58.63 13.48
CA TRP A 162 -27.62 -59.17 14.17
C TRP A 162 -27.77 -58.67 15.62
N VAL A 163 -27.76 -57.34 15.79
CA VAL A 163 -27.96 -56.70 17.09
C VAL A 163 -29.31 -56.00 17.14
N GLN A 164 -30.04 -56.20 18.24
CA GLN A 164 -31.33 -55.59 18.50
C GLN A 164 -31.18 -54.54 19.60
N PHE A 165 -31.33 -53.27 19.24
CA PHE A 165 -31.30 -52.14 20.16
C PHE A 165 -32.72 -51.71 20.50
N GLN A 166 -33.01 -51.55 21.79
CA GLN A 166 -34.31 -51.08 22.24
C GLN A 166 -34.20 -50.05 23.37
N HIS A 167 -35.09 -49.04 23.34
CA HIS A 167 -35.32 -48.09 24.45
C HIS A 167 -34.15 -47.14 24.79
N GLY A 168 -33.18 -46.96 23.88
CA GLY A 168 -32.03 -46.05 24.08
C GLY A 168 -32.14 -44.72 23.33
N SER A 169 -30.99 -44.12 23.02
CA SER A 169 -30.89 -42.93 22.14
C SER A 169 -30.22 -43.19 20.78
N GLY A 170 -30.09 -44.47 20.39
CA GLY A 170 -29.62 -44.90 19.08
C GLY A 170 -28.09 -45.00 18.97
N LEU A 171 -27.59 -45.03 17.74
CA LEU A 171 -26.15 -44.98 17.46
C LEU A 171 -25.70 -43.59 17.00
N ALA A 172 -24.46 -43.24 17.30
CA ALA A 172 -23.79 -42.08 16.71
C ALA A 172 -22.46 -42.52 16.07
N VAL A 173 -22.27 -42.19 14.80
CA VAL A 173 -21.02 -42.42 14.07
C VAL A 173 -20.39 -41.07 13.75
N ARG A 174 -19.19 -40.84 14.25
CA ARG A 174 -18.48 -39.55 14.13
C ARG A 174 -17.09 -39.78 13.58
N GLY A 175 -16.83 -39.31 12.35
CA GLY A 175 -15.51 -39.42 11.70
C GLY A 175 -14.97 -40.84 11.54
N SER A 176 -15.84 -41.86 11.57
CA SER A 176 -15.44 -43.27 11.51
C SER A 176 -16.27 -44.08 10.51
N ALA A 177 -15.84 -45.31 10.22
CA ALA A 177 -16.44 -46.18 9.21
C ALA A 177 -16.74 -47.60 9.73
N PRO A 178 -17.65 -47.75 10.72
CA PRO A 178 -18.06 -49.07 11.20
C PRO A 178 -18.90 -49.82 10.17
N VAL A 179 -18.90 -51.16 10.27
CA VAL A 179 -19.77 -52.04 9.48
C VAL A 179 -20.98 -52.44 10.32
N LEU A 180 -22.19 -52.12 9.84
CA LEU A 180 -23.43 -52.26 10.58
C LEU A 180 -24.43 -53.12 9.79
N ASN A 181 -24.50 -54.42 10.08
CA ASN A 181 -25.32 -55.38 9.36
C ASN A 181 -26.45 -55.93 10.23
N GLN A 182 -27.65 -56.05 9.67
CA GLN A 182 -28.79 -56.72 10.29
C GLN A 182 -29.12 -56.15 11.69
N LEU A 183 -29.12 -54.81 11.81
CA LEU A 183 -29.44 -54.13 13.07
C LEU A 183 -30.91 -53.72 13.11
N SER A 184 -31.53 -53.86 14.28
CA SER A 184 -32.89 -53.34 14.51
C SER A 184 -32.90 -52.33 15.64
N PHE A 185 -33.62 -51.23 15.43
CA PHE A 185 -33.81 -50.16 16.39
C PHE A 185 -35.29 -50.04 16.71
N LYS A 186 -35.64 -50.14 18.00
CA LYS A 186 -37.03 -50.00 18.46
C LYS A 186 -37.13 -49.01 19.60
N SER A 187 -38.07 -48.06 19.48
CA SER A 187 -38.42 -47.14 20.56
C SER A 187 -37.22 -46.33 21.08
N HIS A 188 -36.46 -45.68 20.19
CA HIS A 188 -35.33 -44.83 20.57
C HIS A 188 -35.69 -43.34 20.62
N GLN A 189 -35.09 -42.61 21.57
CA GLN A 189 -35.15 -41.15 21.59
C GLN A 189 -34.21 -40.59 20.53
N GLY A 190 -34.74 -39.82 19.57
CA GLY A 190 -33.97 -39.29 18.44
C GLY A 190 -33.86 -40.27 17.28
N ALA A 191 -32.80 -40.13 16.46
CA ALA A 191 -32.61 -40.99 15.30
C ALA A 191 -32.11 -42.39 15.67
N ALA A 192 -32.49 -43.39 14.89
CA ALA A 192 -31.95 -44.74 15.02
C ALA A 192 -30.41 -44.74 14.89
N ILE A 193 -29.91 -43.99 13.90
CA ILE A 193 -28.48 -43.73 13.70
C ILE A 193 -28.31 -42.23 13.42
N SER A 194 -27.27 -41.63 13.97
CA SER A 194 -26.80 -40.28 13.62
C SER A 194 -25.39 -40.34 13.05
N VAL A 195 -25.11 -39.58 12.01
CA VAL A 195 -23.81 -39.51 11.35
C VAL A 195 -23.39 -38.06 11.14
N ASP A 196 -22.11 -37.76 11.41
CA ASP A 196 -21.51 -36.48 11.04
C ASP A 196 -21.06 -36.49 9.57
N LEU A 197 -20.58 -35.33 9.08
CA LEU A 197 -20.12 -35.17 7.70
C LEU A 197 -18.72 -35.76 7.43
N GLN A 198 -18.16 -36.52 8.38
CA GLN A 198 -16.89 -37.23 8.25
C GLN A 198 -17.07 -38.76 8.33
N ALA A 199 -18.24 -39.24 8.72
CA ALA A 199 -18.53 -40.66 8.94
C ALA A 199 -18.96 -41.38 7.65
N SER A 200 -18.27 -42.49 7.32
CA SER A 200 -18.61 -43.35 6.18
C SER A 200 -18.99 -44.77 6.61
N PRO A 201 -20.04 -44.96 7.43
CA PRO A 201 -20.48 -46.29 7.82
C PRO A 201 -21.06 -47.07 6.63
N SER A 202 -20.98 -48.40 6.68
CA SER A 202 -21.51 -49.27 5.63
C SER A 202 -22.28 -50.45 6.22
N GLY A 203 -23.23 -50.99 5.46
CA GLY A 203 -23.93 -52.20 5.87
C GLY A 203 -25.34 -52.33 5.32
N VAL A 204 -26.01 -53.44 5.65
CA VAL A 204 -27.30 -53.84 5.07
C VAL A 204 -28.24 -54.43 6.10
N GLY A 205 -29.55 -54.44 5.83
CA GLY A 205 -30.55 -55.08 6.68
C GLY A 205 -30.88 -54.28 7.94
N LEU A 206 -30.78 -52.95 7.87
CA LEU A 206 -31.18 -52.09 8.98
C LEU A 206 -32.70 -51.95 9.04
N SER A 207 -33.25 -51.88 10.25
CA SER A 207 -34.66 -51.56 10.49
C SER A 207 -34.81 -50.61 11.68
N ALA A 208 -35.76 -49.68 11.60
CA ALA A 208 -36.04 -48.72 12.66
C ALA A 208 -37.55 -48.51 12.80
N VAL A 209 -38.06 -48.65 14.02
CA VAL A 209 -39.48 -48.45 14.36
C VAL A 209 -39.60 -47.69 15.66
N ASP A 210 -40.64 -46.85 15.77
CA ASP A 210 -40.96 -46.04 16.96
C ASP A 210 -39.80 -45.17 17.48
N CYS A 211 -38.86 -44.80 16.61
CA CYS A 211 -37.77 -43.87 16.93
C CYS A 211 -38.21 -42.43 16.61
N GLY A 212 -37.60 -41.45 17.27
CA GLY A 212 -37.81 -40.03 16.94
C GLY A 212 -37.54 -39.71 15.47
N VAL A 213 -36.53 -40.36 14.88
CA VAL A 213 -36.35 -40.48 13.43
C VAL A 213 -36.11 -41.95 13.09
N ASN A 214 -37.04 -42.57 12.36
CA ASN A 214 -36.92 -43.94 11.84
C ASN A 214 -35.95 -44.00 10.64
N GLY A 215 -34.74 -43.50 10.83
CA GLY A 215 -33.77 -43.26 9.77
C GLY A 215 -32.39 -42.88 10.31
N ILE A 216 -31.50 -42.56 9.38
CA ILE A 216 -30.15 -42.09 9.62
C ILE A 216 -30.16 -40.56 9.55
N ALA A 217 -29.98 -39.89 10.68
CA ALA A 217 -29.84 -38.44 10.72
C ALA A 217 -28.45 -38.01 10.26
N VAL A 218 -28.37 -37.19 9.22
CA VAL A 218 -27.13 -36.59 8.73
C VAL A 218 -27.09 -35.13 9.16
N GLU A 219 -25.98 -34.70 9.75
CA GLU A 219 -25.75 -33.30 10.11
C GLU A 219 -25.74 -32.38 8.86
N ALA A 220 -26.12 -31.11 9.05
CA ALA A 220 -26.04 -30.09 8.02
C ALA A 220 -24.61 -29.53 7.91
N GLY A 221 -24.23 -29.03 6.74
CA GLY A 221 -22.93 -28.38 6.52
C GLY A 221 -22.22 -28.78 5.23
N ASP A 222 -20.90 -28.61 5.24
CA ASP A 222 -20.04 -28.77 4.07
C ASP A 222 -19.34 -30.13 4.08
N VAL A 223 -19.54 -30.91 3.03
CA VAL A 223 -18.80 -32.15 2.76
C VAL A 223 -17.55 -31.79 1.97
N THR A 224 -16.45 -31.56 2.67
CA THR A 224 -15.16 -31.17 2.06
C THR A 224 -14.25 -32.34 1.70
N GLY A 225 -14.54 -33.54 2.24
CA GLY A 225 -13.83 -34.79 1.94
C GLY A 225 -14.66 -35.77 1.10
N THR A 226 -14.11 -36.95 0.84
CA THR A 226 -14.86 -38.06 0.23
C THR A 226 -15.65 -38.79 1.30
N LEU A 227 -16.98 -38.87 1.11
CA LEU A 227 -17.93 -39.48 2.04
C LEU A 227 -18.71 -40.59 1.31
N SER A 228 -18.98 -41.70 1.99
CA SER A 228 -19.84 -42.77 1.47
C SER A 228 -21.00 -43.04 2.41
N TRP A 229 -22.22 -42.85 1.91
CA TRP A 229 -23.46 -43.19 2.62
C TRP A 229 -23.89 -44.62 2.25
N GLY A 230 -23.23 -45.61 2.87
CA GLY A 230 -23.31 -47.01 2.47
C GLY A 230 -24.34 -47.88 3.21
N LEU A 231 -25.00 -47.35 4.25
CA LEU A 231 -26.02 -48.07 5.02
C LEU A 231 -27.33 -48.27 4.23
N ARG A 232 -27.92 -49.46 4.32
CA ARG A 232 -29.16 -49.84 3.62
C ARG A 232 -30.20 -50.45 4.57
N GLY A 233 -31.47 -50.09 4.36
CA GLY A 233 -32.64 -50.63 5.08
C GLY A 233 -33.51 -49.56 5.77
N ILE A 234 -32.92 -48.41 6.10
CA ILE A 234 -33.62 -47.23 6.64
C ILE A 234 -33.18 -45.96 5.87
N PRO A 235 -34.03 -44.92 5.74
CA PRO A 235 -33.72 -43.73 4.94
C PRO A 235 -32.69 -42.82 5.61
N TYR A 236 -31.88 -42.11 4.80
CA TYR A 236 -31.09 -40.96 5.26
C TYR A 236 -31.96 -39.71 5.31
N VAL A 237 -31.82 -38.93 6.38
CA VAL A 237 -32.55 -37.69 6.63
C VAL A 237 -31.53 -36.60 6.95
N VAL A 238 -31.35 -35.67 6.01
CA VAL A 238 -30.46 -34.52 6.20
C VAL A 238 -31.18 -33.47 7.03
N MET A 239 -30.58 -33.04 8.13
CA MET A 239 -31.23 -32.17 9.12
C MET A 239 -31.13 -30.67 8.78
N GLY A 240 -30.71 -30.32 7.56
CA GLY A 240 -30.59 -28.94 7.08
C GLY A 240 -29.92 -28.88 5.70
N SER A 241 -29.29 -27.75 5.38
CA SER A 241 -28.57 -27.58 4.12
C SER A 241 -27.28 -28.41 4.11
N LEU A 242 -27.06 -29.13 3.00
CA LEU A 242 -25.86 -29.89 2.76
C LEU A 242 -25.20 -29.38 1.48
N SER A 243 -23.93 -29.00 1.58
CA SER A 243 -23.12 -28.61 0.43
C SER A 243 -22.07 -29.68 0.15
N VAL A 244 -21.89 -30.03 -1.12
CA VAL A 244 -20.74 -30.85 -1.55
C VAL A 244 -19.62 -29.89 -1.96
N GLY A 245 -18.51 -29.94 -1.23
CA GLY A 245 -17.49 -28.90 -1.17
C GLY A 245 -17.86 -27.80 -0.18
N GLN A 246 -17.15 -26.66 -0.23
CA GLN A 246 -17.47 -25.50 0.60
C GLN A 246 -18.79 -24.84 0.16
N SER A 247 -19.59 -24.31 1.07
CA SER A 247 -20.76 -23.50 0.73
C SER A 247 -20.38 -22.19 0.02
N PRO A 248 -21.22 -21.67 -0.90
CA PRO A 248 -20.98 -20.35 -1.48
C PRO A 248 -21.08 -19.25 -0.42
N ALA A 249 -20.18 -18.28 -0.48
CA ALA A 249 -20.12 -17.20 0.51
C ALA A 249 -19.68 -15.89 -0.14
N VAL A 250 -20.23 -14.77 0.32
CA VAL A 250 -19.75 -13.42 -0.01
C VAL A 250 -19.08 -12.85 1.22
N SER A 251 -17.82 -12.45 1.08
CA SER A 251 -17.02 -11.84 2.13
C SER A 251 -17.01 -10.31 2.06
N ALA A 252 -17.24 -9.73 0.87
CA ALA A 252 -17.27 -8.29 0.69
C ALA A 252 -18.17 -7.86 -0.48
N VAL A 253 -18.72 -6.66 -0.35
CA VAL A 253 -19.56 -5.99 -1.35
C VAL A 253 -19.03 -4.57 -1.51
N ASN A 254 -18.73 -4.16 -2.74
CA ASN A 254 -18.18 -2.83 -3.03
C ASN A 254 -18.86 -2.19 -4.26
N PRO A 255 -19.45 -1.00 -4.16
CA PRO A 255 -19.56 -0.16 -2.96
C PRO A 255 -20.52 -0.75 -1.90
N SER A 256 -20.25 -0.46 -0.62
CA SER A 256 -21.13 -0.86 0.51
C SER A 256 -22.26 0.15 0.77
N THR A 257 -22.30 1.26 0.05
CA THR A 257 -23.34 2.29 0.12
C THR A 257 -23.58 2.88 -1.26
N VAL A 258 -24.85 3.05 -1.63
CA VAL A 258 -25.29 3.63 -2.90
C VAL A 258 -26.43 4.60 -2.64
N ASP A 259 -26.47 5.71 -3.38
CA ASP A 259 -27.53 6.71 -3.21
C ASP A 259 -28.77 6.37 -4.08
N GLN A 260 -29.95 6.82 -3.67
CA GLN A 260 -31.17 6.74 -4.48
C GLN A 260 -30.97 7.43 -5.84
N GLY A 261 -31.58 6.89 -6.89
CA GLY A 261 -31.50 7.41 -8.25
C GLY A 261 -30.18 7.10 -8.99
N GLN A 262 -29.23 6.43 -8.33
CA GLN A 262 -27.95 6.06 -8.95
C GLN A 262 -28.04 4.74 -9.72
N SER A 263 -27.19 4.62 -10.72
CA SER A 263 -26.90 3.37 -11.42
C SER A 263 -25.40 3.17 -11.54
N GLY A 264 -24.93 1.93 -11.48
CA GLY A 264 -23.51 1.63 -11.55
C GLY A 264 -23.23 0.14 -11.44
N SER A 265 -22.02 -0.20 -10.99
CA SER A 265 -21.61 -1.58 -10.78
C SER A 265 -21.26 -1.85 -9.32
N LEU A 266 -21.64 -3.03 -8.86
CA LEU A 266 -21.40 -3.59 -7.55
C LEU A 266 -20.52 -4.84 -7.72
N VAL A 267 -19.40 -4.90 -7.01
CA VAL A 267 -18.50 -6.06 -7.02
C VAL A 267 -18.69 -6.85 -5.73
N LEU A 268 -19.05 -8.12 -5.89
CA LEU A 268 -19.10 -9.12 -4.83
C LEU A 268 -17.77 -9.89 -4.84
N THR A 269 -17.16 -10.05 -3.67
CA THR A 269 -15.96 -10.90 -3.47
C THR A 269 -16.31 -12.00 -2.48
N GLY A 270 -15.82 -13.22 -2.71
CA GLY A 270 -16.16 -14.36 -1.88
C GLY A 270 -15.64 -15.70 -2.40
N ALA A 271 -16.41 -16.77 -2.18
CA ALA A 271 -16.08 -18.12 -2.58
C ALA A 271 -17.26 -18.78 -3.33
N ARG A 272 -16.93 -19.53 -4.38
CA ARG A 272 -17.86 -20.25 -5.27
C ARG A 272 -19.00 -19.40 -5.83
N LEU A 273 -18.70 -18.16 -6.21
CA LEU A 273 -19.68 -17.22 -6.78
C LEU A 273 -19.96 -17.40 -8.28
N GLN A 274 -19.26 -18.34 -8.92
CA GLN A 274 -19.39 -18.59 -10.36
C GLN A 274 -20.79 -19.08 -10.76
N GLY A 275 -21.19 -18.76 -11.98
CA GLY A 275 -22.48 -19.20 -12.54
C GLY A 275 -23.68 -18.55 -11.86
N MET A 276 -23.57 -17.27 -11.50
CA MET A 276 -24.68 -16.52 -10.92
C MET A 276 -25.84 -16.41 -11.90
N LYS A 277 -26.99 -16.99 -11.53
CA LYS A 277 -28.20 -17.09 -12.36
C LYS A 277 -29.26 -16.06 -11.97
N ALA A 278 -29.36 -15.77 -10.67
CA ALA A 278 -30.34 -14.84 -10.14
C ALA A 278 -29.75 -14.06 -8.97
N VAL A 279 -30.21 -12.82 -8.82
CA VAL A 279 -29.98 -11.97 -7.67
C VAL A 279 -31.26 -11.18 -7.38
N GLU A 280 -31.67 -11.20 -6.13
CA GLU A 280 -32.86 -10.51 -5.65
C GLU A 280 -32.51 -9.64 -4.45
N SER A 281 -33.07 -8.43 -4.44
CA SER A 281 -32.94 -7.47 -3.35
C SER A 281 -34.12 -7.59 -2.38
N SER A 282 -33.88 -7.41 -1.09
CA SER A 282 -34.94 -7.28 -0.09
C SER A 282 -35.71 -5.97 -0.17
N VAL A 283 -35.19 -4.97 -0.90
CA VAL A 283 -35.75 -3.61 -0.98
C VAL A 283 -36.37 -3.36 -2.36
N PRO A 284 -37.67 -3.04 -2.44
CA PRO A 284 -38.32 -2.60 -3.68
C PRO A 284 -37.64 -1.35 -4.27
N GLY A 285 -37.50 -1.31 -5.59
CA GLY A 285 -36.81 -0.21 -6.29
C GLY A 285 -35.29 -0.38 -6.41
N VAL A 286 -34.72 -1.44 -5.84
CA VAL A 286 -33.32 -1.85 -6.08
C VAL A 286 -33.28 -2.96 -7.11
N GLN A 287 -32.82 -2.63 -8.32
CA GLN A 287 -32.68 -3.58 -9.41
C GLN A 287 -31.22 -4.02 -9.54
N LEU A 288 -30.97 -5.32 -9.66
CA LEU A 288 -29.64 -5.92 -9.76
C LEU A 288 -29.62 -6.91 -10.91
N THR A 289 -28.60 -6.82 -11.77
CA THR A 289 -28.41 -7.75 -12.90
C THR A 289 -26.99 -8.30 -12.91
N PRO A 290 -26.79 -9.63 -12.96
CA PRO A 290 -25.45 -10.20 -13.02
C PRO A 290 -24.74 -9.86 -14.33
N VAL A 291 -23.47 -9.48 -14.23
CA VAL A 291 -22.59 -9.29 -15.38
C VAL A 291 -21.93 -10.64 -15.74
N ALA A 292 -21.95 -11.00 -17.02
CA ALA A 292 -21.31 -12.23 -17.48
C ALA A 292 -19.79 -12.23 -17.22
N GLY A 293 -19.20 -13.40 -16.99
CA GLY A 293 -17.75 -13.56 -16.82
C GLY A 293 -17.23 -13.48 -15.38
N GLY A 294 -18.09 -13.63 -14.36
CA GLY A 294 -17.65 -13.79 -12.98
C GLY A 294 -16.84 -15.07 -12.74
N SER A 295 -16.08 -15.09 -11.66
CA SER A 295 -15.23 -16.20 -11.23
C SER A 295 -15.75 -16.83 -9.94
N ALA A 296 -15.11 -17.92 -9.49
CA ALA A 296 -15.35 -18.48 -8.16
C ALA A 296 -15.18 -17.43 -7.03
N SER A 297 -14.30 -16.45 -7.22
CA SER A 297 -13.88 -15.52 -6.17
C SER A 297 -14.50 -14.13 -6.24
N ALA A 298 -15.08 -13.77 -7.39
CA ALA A 298 -15.61 -12.44 -7.61
C ALA A 298 -16.70 -12.44 -8.68
N GLN A 299 -17.76 -11.66 -8.45
CA GLN A 299 -18.89 -11.49 -9.36
C GLN A 299 -19.29 -10.02 -9.40
N THR A 300 -19.49 -9.47 -10.59
CA THR A 300 -19.98 -8.09 -10.76
C THR A 300 -21.48 -8.10 -11.05
N LEU A 301 -22.20 -7.16 -10.44
CA LEU A 301 -23.60 -6.87 -10.71
C LEU A 301 -23.71 -5.44 -11.23
N ASN A 302 -24.58 -5.19 -12.19
CA ASN A 302 -25.05 -3.84 -12.47
C ASN A 302 -26.24 -3.55 -11.56
N PHE A 303 -26.28 -2.35 -10.99
CA PHE A 303 -27.38 -1.90 -10.14
C PHE A 303 -28.05 -0.66 -10.71
N THR A 304 -29.35 -0.53 -10.44
CA THR A 304 -30.13 0.69 -10.60
C THR A 304 -30.99 0.87 -9.37
N ILE A 305 -30.85 2.00 -8.68
CA ILE A 305 -31.64 2.35 -7.49
C ILE A 305 -32.68 3.39 -7.91
N ALA A 306 -33.95 3.10 -7.68
CA ALA A 306 -35.02 4.06 -7.91
C ALA A 306 -34.85 5.31 -7.02
N ALA A 307 -35.33 6.46 -7.49
CA ALA A 307 -35.24 7.72 -6.74
C ALA A 307 -36.05 7.70 -5.43
N ASP A 308 -37.06 6.82 -5.34
CA ASP A 308 -37.96 6.62 -4.22
C ASP A 308 -37.71 5.29 -3.48
N ALA A 309 -36.64 4.56 -3.79
CA ALA A 309 -36.31 3.30 -3.12
C ALA A 309 -36.15 3.49 -1.61
N ALA A 310 -36.63 2.56 -0.79
CA ALA A 310 -36.52 2.69 0.66
C ALA A 310 -35.06 2.75 1.13
N GLN A 311 -34.77 3.63 2.10
CA GLN A 311 -33.43 3.81 2.65
C GLN A 311 -33.07 2.70 3.64
N GLY A 312 -31.77 2.47 3.83
CA GLY A 312 -31.22 1.54 4.82
C GLY A 312 -30.65 0.25 4.23
N PRO A 313 -30.51 -0.81 5.06
CA PRO A 313 -29.82 -2.03 4.68
C PRO A 313 -30.57 -2.81 3.60
N VAL A 314 -29.83 -3.22 2.57
CA VAL A 314 -30.29 -4.15 1.54
C VAL A 314 -29.71 -5.53 1.80
N ALA A 315 -30.56 -6.54 1.93
CA ALA A 315 -30.15 -7.94 1.92
C ALA A 315 -30.28 -8.51 0.50
N LEU A 316 -29.38 -9.43 0.15
CA LEU A 316 -29.38 -10.09 -1.16
C LEU A 316 -29.64 -11.58 -1.03
N ARG A 317 -30.51 -12.11 -1.87
CA ARG A 317 -30.67 -13.54 -2.14
C ARG A 317 -30.13 -13.82 -3.54
N MET A 318 -29.29 -14.83 -3.68
CA MET A 318 -28.62 -15.14 -4.94
C MET A 318 -28.63 -16.63 -5.19
N LEU A 319 -28.68 -16.99 -6.48
CA LEU A 319 -28.53 -18.35 -6.95
C LEU A 319 -27.27 -18.45 -7.80
N VAL A 320 -26.31 -19.26 -7.36
CA VAL A 320 -25.06 -19.58 -8.08
C VAL A 320 -25.02 -21.07 -8.41
N ASP A 321 -24.04 -21.52 -9.19
CA ASP A 321 -23.90 -22.95 -9.51
C ASP A 321 -23.65 -23.81 -8.26
N ALA A 322 -23.06 -23.24 -7.21
CA ALA A 322 -22.83 -23.90 -5.94
C ALA A 322 -24.04 -23.92 -4.99
N GLY A 323 -25.17 -23.30 -5.38
CA GLY A 323 -26.40 -23.27 -4.59
C GLY A 323 -26.90 -21.85 -4.28
N GLU A 324 -27.87 -21.77 -3.36
CA GLU A 324 -28.41 -20.50 -2.88
C GLU A 324 -27.51 -19.86 -1.82
N LEU A 325 -27.49 -18.53 -1.81
CA LEU A 325 -26.69 -17.70 -0.92
C LEU A 325 -27.55 -16.54 -0.42
N PHE A 326 -27.48 -16.27 0.87
CA PHE A 326 -28.11 -15.11 1.49
C PHE A 326 -27.06 -14.21 2.14
N VAL A 327 -27.03 -12.94 1.75
CA VAL A 327 -26.13 -11.92 2.29
C VAL A 327 -26.97 -10.87 3.01
N PRO A 328 -27.10 -10.94 4.34
CA PRO A 328 -27.76 -9.89 5.09
C PRO A 328 -26.92 -8.60 5.03
N ASN A 329 -27.58 -7.44 4.94
CA ASN A 329 -26.93 -6.12 4.95
C ASN A 329 -25.79 -5.99 3.91
N ALA A 330 -25.98 -6.53 2.71
CA ALA A 330 -25.00 -6.53 1.64
C ALA A 330 -24.48 -5.13 1.31
N PHE A 331 -25.37 -4.14 1.24
CA PHE A 331 -25.03 -2.73 1.12
C PHE A 331 -26.16 -1.85 1.67
N GLN A 332 -25.97 -0.53 1.71
CA GLN A 332 -26.94 0.45 2.20
C GLN A 332 -27.44 1.36 1.08
N VAL A 333 -28.74 1.70 1.09
CA VAL A 333 -29.31 2.76 0.27
C VAL A 333 -29.41 4.06 1.08
N SER A 334 -28.81 5.14 0.58
CA SER A 334 -28.79 6.47 1.21
C SER A 334 -29.46 7.56 0.37
N LEU A 335 -29.74 8.71 0.99
CA LEU A 335 -30.21 9.91 0.29
C LEU A 335 -29.12 10.47 -0.62
N PRO A 336 -29.46 10.98 -1.82
CA PRO A 336 -28.51 11.60 -2.75
C PRO A 336 -28.18 13.03 -2.30
N VAL A 337 -27.56 13.17 -1.12
CA VAL A 337 -27.17 14.47 -0.56
C VAL A 337 -26.11 15.12 -1.47
N PRO A 338 -26.29 16.38 -1.92
CA PRO A 338 -25.30 17.06 -2.73
C PRO A 338 -24.01 17.24 -1.92
N ARG A 339 -22.85 16.99 -2.52
CA ARG A 339 -21.56 17.15 -1.84
C ARG A 339 -20.59 17.95 -2.68
N ILE A 340 -20.11 19.06 -2.15
CA ILE A 340 -19.08 19.89 -2.79
C ILE A 340 -17.73 19.20 -2.55
N SER A 341 -16.99 18.93 -3.63
CA SER A 341 -15.62 18.41 -3.56
C SER A 341 -14.57 19.48 -3.88
N GLU A 342 -14.93 20.50 -4.66
CA GLU A 342 -14.00 21.54 -5.10
C GLU A 342 -14.73 22.85 -5.39
N LEU A 343 -14.09 23.98 -5.05
CA LEU A 343 -14.46 25.34 -5.42
C LEU A 343 -13.36 25.92 -6.32
N GLN A 344 -13.71 26.45 -7.49
CA GLN A 344 -12.77 27.04 -8.43
C GLN A 344 -13.22 28.44 -8.85
N PRO A 345 -12.46 29.51 -8.51
CA PRO A 345 -11.24 29.51 -7.71
C PRO A 345 -11.50 29.10 -6.24
N SER A 346 -10.47 28.63 -5.54
CA SER A 346 -10.56 28.20 -4.13
C SER A 346 -10.53 29.36 -3.13
N PHE A 347 -10.31 30.59 -3.60
CA PHE A 347 -10.38 31.84 -2.83
C PHE A 347 -10.73 33.01 -3.75
N LEU A 348 -11.18 34.12 -3.17
CA LEU A 348 -11.41 35.40 -3.84
C LEU A 348 -10.47 36.47 -3.27
N THR A 349 -10.33 37.59 -3.98
CA THR A 349 -9.57 38.76 -3.51
C THR A 349 -10.50 39.93 -3.31
N ALA A 350 -10.44 40.59 -2.15
CA ALA A 350 -11.20 41.80 -1.88
C ALA A 350 -10.81 42.91 -2.87
N LEU A 351 -11.81 43.65 -3.36
CA LEU A 351 -11.68 44.67 -4.42
C LEU A 351 -11.16 44.14 -5.77
N GLY A 352 -11.33 42.83 -6.03
CA GLY A 352 -10.91 42.15 -7.27
C GLY A 352 -11.97 42.13 -8.38
N GLY A 353 -13.13 42.76 -8.18
CA GLY A 353 -14.29 42.68 -9.08
C GLY A 353 -15.15 41.41 -8.89
N SER A 354 -16.17 41.24 -9.74
CA SER A 354 -17.01 40.03 -9.73
C SER A 354 -16.25 38.81 -10.27
N THR A 355 -16.50 37.64 -9.70
CA THR A 355 -15.76 36.41 -10.03
C THR A 355 -16.71 35.26 -10.36
N LEU A 356 -16.44 34.52 -11.44
CA LEU A 356 -17.14 33.28 -11.75
C LEU A 356 -16.59 32.14 -10.86
N LEU A 357 -17.46 31.57 -10.03
CA LEU A 357 -17.18 30.43 -9.18
C LEU A 357 -17.79 29.16 -9.77
N LYS A 358 -16.95 28.14 -10.00
CA LYS A 358 -17.36 26.80 -10.41
C LYS A 358 -17.28 25.85 -9.23
N LEU A 359 -18.32 25.04 -9.04
CA LEU A 359 -18.40 24.03 -7.99
C LEU A 359 -18.38 22.65 -8.63
N LYS A 360 -17.46 21.79 -8.19
CA LYS A 360 -17.48 20.36 -8.52
C LYS A 360 -17.93 19.56 -7.31
N GLY A 361 -18.60 18.45 -7.56
CA GLY A 361 -19.17 17.65 -6.51
C GLY A 361 -19.88 16.40 -6.98
N ARG A 362 -20.65 15.81 -6.09
CA ARG A 362 -21.53 14.67 -6.36
C ARG A 362 -22.98 15.04 -6.06
N ASN A 363 -23.89 14.30 -6.68
CA ASN A 363 -25.33 14.47 -6.56
C ASN A 363 -25.79 15.90 -6.92
N PHE A 364 -25.14 16.54 -7.90
CA PHE A 364 -25.66 17.76 -8.51
C PHE A 364 -26.64 17.42 -9.64
N SER A 365 -27.61 18.28 -9.85
CA SER A 365 -28.65 18.12 -10.86
C SER A 365 -28.96 19.49 -11.49
N ALA A 366 -29.72 19.49 -12.59
CA ALA A 366 -30.18 20.73 -13.22
C ALA A 366 -31.07 21.60 -12.30
N ALA A 367 -31.64 21.01 -11.24
CA ALA A 367 -32.46 21.71 -10.26
C ALA A 367 -31.68 22.13 -9.00
N SER A 368 -30.39 21.83 -8.91
CA SER A 368 -29.54 22.22 -7.79
C SER A 368 -29.34 23.74 -7.75
N GLN A 369 -29.40 24.32 -6.56
CA GLN A 369 -29.21 25.75 -6.31
C GLN A 369 -28.05 25.98 -5.36
N VAL A 370 -27.19 26.95 -5.65
CA VAL A 370 -26.09 27.34 -4.77
C VAL A 370 -26.55 28.46 -3.84
N LEU A 371 -26.19 28.33 -2.56
CA LEU A 371 -26.40 29.32 -1.52
C LEU A 371 -25.06 29.91 -1.11
N ILE A 372 -24.98 31.24 -1.08
CA ILE A 372 -23.84 31.98 -0.52
C ILE A 372 -24.33 32.75 0.70
N ASN A 373 -23.74 32.50 1.87
CA ASN A 373 -24.19 33.07 3.16
C ASN A 373 -25.68 32.83 3.43
N GLY A 374 -26.16 31.64 3.06
CA GLY A 374 -27.56 31.25 3.19
C GLY A 374 -28.53 31.89 2.19
N THR A 375 -28.04 32.71 1.26
CA THR A 375 -28.88 33.35 0.23
C THR A 375 -28.74 32.62 -1.10
N ASP A 376 -29.87 32.35 -1.77
CA ASP A 376 -29.87 31.72 -3.08
C ASP A 376 -29.21 32.61 -4.15
N VAL A 377 -28.31 32.02 -4.93
CA VAL A 377 -27.62 32.70 -6.04
C VAL A 377 -28.03 32.06 -7.36
N SER A 378 -28.19 32.87 -8.40
CA SER A 378 -28.47 32.38 -9.76
C SER A 378 -27.42 31.34 -10.17
N THR A 379 -27.88 30.10 -10.34
CA THR A 379 -27.03 28.92 -10.53
C THR A 379 -27.27 28.33 -11.91
N SER A 380 -26.21 28.08 -12.66
CA SER A 380 -26.28 27.30 -13.90
C SER A 380 -25.64 25.92 -13.69
N TYR A 381 -26.29 24.87 -14.21
CA TYR A 381 -25.77 23.51 -14.19
C TYR A 381 -25.20 23.13 -15.56
N LEU A 382 -23.93 22.72 -15.57
CA LEU A 382 -23.24 22.21 -16.74
C LEU A 382 -23.33 20.68 -16.75
N ALA A 383 -24.27 20.15 -17.53
CA ALA A 383 -24.59 18.73 -17.56
C ALA A 383 -23.47 17.84 -18.14
N ASP A 384 -22.65 18.37 -19.04
CA ASP A 384 -21.52 17.68 -19.68
C ASP A 384 -20.41 17.33 -18.69
N VAL A 385 -20.19 18.17 -17.69
CA VAL A 385 -19.13 18.01 -16.68
C VAL A 385 -19.65 17.82 -15.25
N GLY A 386 -20.97 17.87 -15.03
CA GLY A 386 -21.60 17.71 -13.72
C GLY A 386 -21.25 18.81 -12.72
N GLN A 387 -21.13 20.05 -13.17
CA GLN A 387 -20.67 21.19 -12.36
C GLN A 387 -21.74 22.27 -12.22
N LEU A 388 -21.71 23.01 -11.12
CA LEU A 388 -22.52 24.22 -10.94
C LEU A 388 -21.64 25.46 -11.15
N GLN A 389 -22.20 26.52 -11.72
CA GLN A 389 -21.54 27.82 -11.84
C GLN A 389 -22.40 28.93 -11.27
N VAL A 390 -21.75 29.87 -10.58
CA VAL A 390 -22.36 31.09 -10.06
C VAL A 390 -21.41 32.27 -10.23
N THR A 391 -21.95 33.47 -10.39
CA THR A 391 -21.16 34.70 -10.32
C THR A 391 -21.24 35.27 -8.92
N VAL A 392 -20.09 35.36 -8.24
CA VAL A 392 -19.97 36.00 -6.93
C VAL A 392 -19.70 37.49 -7.17
N PRO A 393 -20.51 38.40 -6.58
CA PRO A 393 -20.26 39.84 -6.69
C PRO A 393 -18.96 40.24 -5.98
N GLU A 394 -18.44 41.43 -6.30
CA GLU A 394 -17.23 41.97 -5.68
C GLU A 394 -17.35 42.04 -4.15
N GLN A 395 -16.27 41.64 -3.47
CA GLN A 395 -16.19 41.67 -2.00
C GLN A 395 -15.39 42.89 -1.54
N GLY A 396 -15.95 43.70 -0.63
CA GLY A 396 -15.34 44.94 -0.17
C GLY A 396 -14.23 44.77 0.88
N ALA A 397 -14.17 43.63 1.56
CA ALA A 397 -13.21 43.35 2.63
C ALA A 397 -12.81 41.87 2.68
N ALA A 398 -11.70 41.58 3.38
CA ALA A 398 -11.31 40.20 3.66
C ALA A 398 -12.33 39.51 4.59
N GLY A 399 -12.52 38.21 4.42
CA GLY A 399 -13.50 37.43 5.16
C GLY A 399 -13.65 36.01 4.65
N THR A 400 -14.75 35.34 5.00
CA THR A 400 -15.07 33.99 4.51
C THR A 400 -16.53 33.96 4.08
N LEU A 401 -16.78 33.44 2.88
CA LEU A 401 -18.13 33.15 2.40
C LEU A 401 -18.46 31.68 2.68
N SER A 402 -19.66 31.44 3.19
CA SER A 402 -20.20 30.09 3.31
C SER A 402 -20.91 29.70 2.01
N VAL A 403 -20.56 28.56 1.45
CA VAL A 403 -21.10 28.05 0.18
C VAL A 403 -21.77 26.70 0.43
N GLN A 404 -23.03 26.58 0.04
CA GLN A 404 -23.77 25.31 0.10
C GLN A 404 -24.48 25.05 -1.23
N VAL A 405 -24.80 23.79 -1.48
CA VAL A 405 -25.68 23.37 -2.58
C VAL A 405 -26.95 22.78 -1.99
N ARG A 406 -28.10 23.24 -2.47
CA ARG A 406 -29.43 22.72 -2.16
C ARG A 406 -29.98 21.97 -3.35
N ASN A 407 -30.33 20.72 -3.15
CA ASN A 407 -31.15 19.96 -4.09
C ASN A 407 -32.62 20.08 -3.71
N PRO A 408 -33.53 20.07 -4.70
CA PRO A 408 -34.96 19.98 -4.42
C PRO A 408 -35.28 18.68 -3.70
N ALA A 409 -36.42 18.66 -3.03
CA ALA A 409 -36.95 17.46 -2.40
C ALA A 409 -37.17 16.34 -3.42
N VAL A 410 -36.70 15.14 -3.10
CA VAL A 410 -37.06 13.93 -3.85
C VAL A 410 -38.33 13.34 -3.21
N GLY A 411 -39.35 13.01 -4.02
CA GLY A 411 -40.56 12.32 -3.55
C GLY A 411 -41.41 13.08 -2.52
N GLY A 412 -41.35 14.42 -2.48
CA GLY A 412 -42.13 15.25 -1.54
C GLY A 412 -41.49 15.45 -0.15
N GLY A 413 -40.24 15.06 0.03
CA GLY A 413 -39.48 15.25 1.29
C GLY A 413 -38.96 16.69 1.52
N ALA A 414 -38.01 16.83 2.45
CA ALA A 414 -37.29 18.10 2.66
C ALA A 414 -36.17 18.27 1.60
N PRO A 415 -35.79 19.52 1.25
CA PRO A 415 -34.64 19.76 0.39
C PRO A 415 -33.35 19.25 1.05
N LEU A 416 -32.45 18.68 0.24
CA LEU A 416 -31.17 18.15 0.71
C LEU A 416 -30.10 19.23 0.58
N LEU A 417 -29.41 19.51 1.68
CA LEU A 417 -28.32 20.49 1.73
C LEU A 417 -26.97 19.77 1.80
N SER A 418 -25.98 20.33 1.11
CA SER A 418 -24.59 19.92 1.26
C SER A 418 -24.01 20.40 2.59
N ASP A 419 -22.88 19.79 2.97
CA ASP A 419 -21.97 20.39 3.92
C ASP A 419 -21.58 21.81 3.47
N VAL A 420 -21.27 22.68 4.44
CA VAL A 420 -20.83 24.05 4.17
C VAL A 420 -19.38 24.02 3.68
N ALA A 421 -19.15 24.44 2.44
CA ALA A 421 -17.83 24.74 1.92
C ALA A 421 -17.45 26.20 2.25
N SER A 422 -16.22 26.41 2.72
CA SER A 422 -15.72 27.75 3.04
C SER A 422 -14.95 28.31 1.85
N LEU A 423 -15.33 29.49 1.37
CA LEU A 423 -14.62 30.24 0.33
C LEU A 423 -13.96 31.48 0.95
N PRO A 424 -12.65 31.46 1.21
CA PRO A 424 -11.95 32.60 1.78
C PRO A 424 -11.87 33.77 0.80
N VAL A 425 -11.99 34.98 1.33
CA VAL A 425 -11.76 36.25 0.66
C VAL A 425 -10.50 36.86 1.26
N ASN A 426 -9.42 36.84 0.50
CA ASN A 426 -8.14 37.39 0.91
C ASN A 426 -8.17 38.92 0.88
N GLY A 427 -7.31 39.53 1.70
CA GLY A 427 -7.11 40.98 1.69
C GLY A 427 -6.66 41.49 0.31
N PRO A 428 -6.84 42.79 0.04
CA PRO A 428 -6.43 43.38 -1.23
C PRO A 428 -4.93 43.22 -1.42
N VAL A 429 -4.50 42.85 -2.63
CA VAL A 429 -3.07 42.83 -3.00
C VAL A 429 -2.52 44.24 -2.87
N ALA A 430 -1.38 44.38 -2.18
CA ALA A 430 -0.71 45.66 -1.96
C ALA A 430 -0.41 46.33 -3.30
N LEU A 431 -0.72 47.62 -3.39
CA LEU A 431 -0.41 48.43 -4.56
C LEU A 431 1.12 48.59 -4.66
N THR A 432 1.67 48.51 -5.87
CA THR A 432 3.11 48.71 -6.13
C THR A 432 3.30 49.72 -7.25
N LEU A 433 4.46 50.37 -7.24
CA LEU A 433 4.88 51.34 -8.24
C LEU A 433 5.91 50.68 -9.17
N ALA A 434 6.04 51.16 -10.41
CA ALA A 434 7.06 50.74 -11.36
C ALA A 434 7.39 51.87 -12.34
N LEU A 435 8.51 51.74 -13.06
CA LEU A 435 8.97 52.66 -14.09
C LEU A 435 9.17 51.94 -15.42
N ALA A 436 8.85 52.61 -16.52
CA ALA A 436 9.17 52.17 -17.87
C ALA A 436 9.85 53.31 -18.66
N PRO A 437 11.09 53.10 -19.18
CA PRO A 437 11.95 51.93 -19.01
C PRO A 437 12.69 51.88 -17.64
N ASN A 438 13.16 50.70 -17.24
CA ASN A 438 14.02 50.46 -16.08
C ASN A 438 15.04 49.34 -16.41
N PRO A 439 16.37 49.54 -16.31
CA PRO A 439 17.07 50.77 -15.93
C PRO A 439 16.93 51.87 -17.00
N ILE A 440 17.17 53.13 -16.61
CA ILE A 440 17.09 54.26 -17.53
C ILE A 440 18.49 54.51 -18.12
N ALA A 441 18.58 54.52 -19.45
CA ALA A 441 19.81 54.84 -20.17
C ALA A 441 19.53 55.98 -21.17
N LEU A 442 20.36 57.04 -21.13
CA LEU A 442 20.25 58.22 -21.97
C LEU A 442 21.61 58.62 -22.63
N PRO A 443 21.65 59.11 -23.88
CA PRO A 443 22.82 59.79 -24.43
C PRO A 443 23.02 61.17 -23.80
N PRO A 444 24.23 61.74 -23.80
CA PRO A 444 24.49 63.10 -23.33
C PRO A 444 24.07 64.17 -24.37
N ASP A 445 22.85 64.07 -24.91
CA ASP A 445 22.35 64.94 -25.99
C ASP A 445 21.53 66.14 -25.50
N ARG A 446 21.27 66.23 -24.19
CA ARG A 446 20.39 67.22 -23.55
C ARG A 446 18.96 67.22 -24.08
N VAL A 447 18.50 66.11 -24.67
CA VAL A 447 17.13 65.95 -25.15
C VAL A 447 16.25 65.31 -24.07
N ALA A 448 15.11 65.94 -23.78
CA ALA A 448 14.15 65.42 -22.81
C ALA A 448 13.50 64.12 -23.31
N ARG A 449 13.43 63.10 -22.45
CA ARG A 449 12.77 61.82 -22.77
C ARG A 449 11.63 61.55 -21.81
N VAL A 450 10.52 61.06 -22.36
CA VAL A 450 9.32 60.70 -21.59
C VAL A 450 9.55 59.37 -20.88
N ILE A 451 9.31 59.37 -19.57
CA ILE A 451 9.41 58.20 -18.70
C ILE A 451 8.02 57.98 -18.08
N GLU A 452 7.54 56.75 -18.11
CA GLU A 452 6.22 56.38 -17.59
C GLU A 452 6.34 55.75 -16.19
N VAL A 453 5.56 56.26 -15.23
CA VAL A 453 5.35 55.66 -13.92
C VAL A 453 4.05 54.85 -13.96
N ARG A 454 4.08 53.62 -13.44
CA ARG A 454 2.94 52.69 -13.45
C ARG A 454 2.59 52.19 -12.06
N LEU A 455 1.30 51.97 -11.81
CA LEU A 455 0.75 51.25 -10.66
C LEU A 455 0.38 49.81 -11.05
N SER A 456 0.46 48.88 -10.11
CA SER A 456 0.08 47.46 -10.34
C SER A 456 -1.41 47.22 -10.58
N ARG A 457 -2.28 48.16 -10.17
CA ARG A 457 -3.73 48.16 -10.36
C ARG A 457 -4.26 49.59 -10.29
N LYS A 458 -5.51 49.78 -10.71
CA LYS A 458 -6.21 51.07 -10.51
C LYS A 458 -6.34 51.36 -9.02
N ASP A 459 -6.14 52.61 -8.67
CA ASP A 459 -6.45 53.11 -7.33
C ASP A 459 -7.73 53.96 -7.37
N SER A 460 -8.50 53.92 -6.28
CA SER A 460 -9.70 54.74 -6.07
C SER A 460 -9.40 56.21 -5.76
N ALA A 461 -8.15 56.55 -5.44
CA ALA A 461 -7.71 57.90 -5.14
C ALA A 461 -6.50 58.31 -6.00
N ASP A 462 -6.33 59.63 -6.19
CA ASP A 462 -5.16 60.19 -6.86
C ASP A 462 -3.88 59.83 -6.11
N ARG A 463 -2.84 59.46 -6.86
CA ARG A 463 -1.53 59.09 -6.31
C ARG A 463 -0.46 60.07 -6.77
N ALA A 464 -0.04 60.92 -5.84
CA ALA A 464 1.14 61.77 -6.00
C ALA A 464 2.42 60.94 -5.79
N VAL A 465 3.28 60.93 -6.79
CA VAL A 465 4.59 60.27 -6.78
C VAL A 465 5.67 61.36 -6.81
N ALA A 466 6.38 61.52 -5.70
CA ALA A 466 7.52 62.42 -5.61
C ALA A 466 8.74 61.82 -6.31
N LEU A 467 9.42 62.65 -7.11
CA LEU A 467 10.56 62.30 -7.95
C LEU A 467 11.79 63.09 -7.48
N SER A 468 12.92 62.42 -7.26
CA SER A 468 14.18 63.08 -6.88
C SER A 468 15.38 62.38 -7.50
N LEU A 469 16.35 63.15 -7.99
CA LEU A 469 17.64 62.64 -8.49
C LEU A 469 18.72 62.77 -7.42
N ALA A 470 19.59 61.77 -7.31
CA ALA A 470 20.72 61.79 -6.37
C ALA A 470 21.78 62.84 -6.75
N ASP A 471 22.03 63.02 -8.04
CA ASP A 471 22.91 64.05 -8.59
C ASP A 471 22.20 64.82 -9.73
N PRO A 472 21.78 66.08 -9.51
CA PRO A 472 21.12 66.91 -10.52
C PRO A 472 22.09 67.49 -11.57
N GLY A 473 23.42 67.37 -11.37
CA GLY A 473 24.42 67.76 -12.36
C GLY A 473 24.50 66.80 -13.56
N LEU A 474 24.02 65.57 -13.40
CA LEU A 474 24.06 64.51 -14.41
C LEU A 474 22.76 64.37 -15.20
N ALA A 475 21.60 64.68 -14.60
CA ALA A 475 20.30 64.71 -15.26
C ALA A 475 19.33 65.68 -14.54
N SER A 476 18.28 66.14 -15.23
CA SER A 476 17.26 67.04 -14.68
C SER A 476 15.84 66.52 -14.96
N LEU A 477 14.92 66.71 -14.01
CA LEU A 477 13.51 66.33 -14.10
C LEU A 477 12.63 67.52 -14.53
N SER A 478 11.55 67.26 -15.28
CA SER A 478 10.56 68.28 -15.64
C SER A 478 9.64 68.69 -14.47
N THR A 479 9.51 67.84 -13.45
CA THR A 479 8.70 68.08 -12.27
C THR A 479 9.26 67.29 -11.08
N ALA A 480 9.06 67.81 -9.87
CA ALA A 480 9.39 67.10 -8.62
C ALA A 480 8.27 66.13 -8.19
N THR A 481 7.09 66.18 -8.80
CA THR A 481 5.96 65.30 -8.48
C THR A 481 5.13 65.00 -9.72
N VAL A 482 4.74 63.75 -9.90
CA VAL A 482 3.80 63.30 -10.95
C VAL A 482 2.58 62.65 -10.29
N THR A 483 1.38 63.01 -10.73
CA THR A 483 0.13 62.47 -10.19
C THR A 483 -0.47 61.44 -11.14
N ILE A 484 -0.77 60.25 -10.62
CA ILE A 484 -1.58 59.24 -11.31
C ILE A 484 -3.03 59.43 -10.84
N PRO A 485 -3.96 59.88 -11.70
CA PRO A 485 -5.34 60.13 -11.28
C PRO A 485 -6.07 58.86 -10.84
N ALA A 486 -7.09 59.02 -9.99
CA ALA A 486 -7.98 57.94 -9.59
C ALA A 486 -8.55 57.21 -10.81
N GLY A 487 -8.54 55.88 -10.77
CA GLY A 487 -8.99 55.01 -11.86
C GLY A 487 -8.00 54.82 -13.01
N GLN A 488 -6.87 55.56 -13.03
CA GLN A 488 -5.78 55.36 -13.96
C GLN A 488 -4.67 54.47 -13.35
N THR A 489 -3.83 53.91 -14.21
CA THR A 489 -2.70 53.05 -13.79
C THR A 489 -1.35 53.65 -14.15
N SER A 490 -1.29 54.77 -14.86
CA SER A 490 -0.02 55.38 -15.25
C SER A 490 -0.09 56.90 -15.39
N ALA A 491 1.08 57.51 -15.31
CA ALA A 491 1.35 58.90 -15.62
C ALA A 491 2.79 59.04 -16.11
N SER A 492 3.09 60.13 -16.83
CA SER A 492 4.40 60.33 -17.44
C SER A 492 5.06 61.62 -16.99
N PHE A 493 6.39 61.64 -16.95
CA PHE A 493 7.21 62.83 -16.74
C PHE A 493 8.38 62.84 -17.73
N SER A 494 9.09 63.95 -17.85
CA SER A 494 10.26 64.05 -18.73
C SER A 494 11.55 64.11 -17.93
N LEU A 495 12.56 63.38 -18.39
CA LEU A 495 13.91 63.32 -17.83
C LEU A 495 14.92 63.74 -18.92
N THR A 496 15.76 64.72 -18.61
CA THR A 496 16.75 65.27 -19.55
C THR A 496 18.17 64.98 -19.05
N PRO A 497 19.04 64.33 -19.84
CA PRO A 497 20.44 64.09 -19.48
C PRO A 497 21.25 65.38 -19.58
N GLN A 498 22.22 65.60 -18.67
CA GLN A 498 23.03 66.84 -18.63
C GLN A 498 24.52 66.58 -18.88
N ALA A 499 25.07 65.53 -18.27
CA ALA A 499 26.48 65.15 -18.38
C ALA A 499 26.65 63.63 -18.28
N VAL A 500 27.74 63.11 -18.84
CA VAL A 500 28.08 61.68 -18.80
C VAL A 500 28.34 61.25 -17.35
N GLY A 501 27.69 60.18 -16.91
CA GLY A 501 27.79 59.68 -15.54
C GLY A 501 26.64 58.75 -15.16
N ILE A 502 26.63 58.32 -13.89
CA ILE A 502 25.58 57.46 -13.33
C ILE A 502 24.96 58.20 -12.14
N THR A 503 23.65 58.40 -12.17
CA THR A 503 22.86 58.95 -11.06
C THR A 503 21.73 57.98 -10.71
N ALA A 504 20.98 58.24 -9.64
CA ALA A 504 19.84 57.43 -9.25
C ALA A 504 18.57 58.29 -9.15
N LEU A 505 17.50 57.85 -9.82
CA LEU A 505 16.17 58.41 -9.70
C LEU A 505 15.41 57.67 -8.61
N ARG A 506 15.02 58.39 -7.56
CA ARG A 506 14.18 57.89 -6.48
C ARG A 506 12.74 58.33 -6.68
N LEU A 507 11.81 57.39 -6.53
CA LEU A 507 10.38 57.58 -6.55
C LEU A 507 9.83 57.22 -5.18
N SER A 508 8.97 58.06 -4.64
CA SER A 508 8.30 57.80 -3.38
C SER A 508 6.85 58.29 -3.42
N SER A 509 5.95 57.52 -2.85
CA SER A 509 4.53 57.88 -2.72
C SER A 509 4.01 57.35 -1.38
N ALA A 510 3.09 58.08 -0.76
CA ALA A 510 2.57 57.73 0.55
C ALA A 510 1.87 56.36 0.51
N GLY A 511 2.31 55.42 1.36
CA GLY A 511 1.77 54.06 1.43
C GLY A 511 2.33 53.07 0.41
N LEU A 512 3.29 53.48 -0.44
CA LEU A 512 3.97 52.60 -1.40
C LEU A 512 5.47 52.47 -1.06
N PRO A 513 6.09 51.30 -1.29
CA PRO A 513 7.55 51.17 -1.22
C PRO A 513 8.24 52.14 -2.18
N ALA A 514 9.28 52.82 -1.71
CA ALA A 514 10.08 53.69 -2.56
C ALA A 514 10.91 52.86 -3.57
N ILE A 515 11.12 53.40 -4.76
CA ILE A 515 11.86 52.74 -5.83
C ILE A 515 13.05 53.60 -6.20
N ASN A 516 14.23 52.99 -6.27
CA ASN A 516 15.45 53.62 -6.75
C ASN A 516 15.83 52.99 -8.08
N VAL A 517 15.85 53.78 -9.14
CA VAL A 517 16.20 53.35 -10.50
C VAL A 517 17.51 54.02 -10.91
N PRO A 518 18.54 53.27 -11.33
CA PRO A 518 19.75 53.86 -11.86
C PRO A 518 19.46 54.53 -13.21
N VAL A 519 20.01 55.74 -13.37
CA VAL A 519 20.00 56.53 -14.60
C VAL A 519 21.44 56.63 -15.10
N VAL A 520 21.71 56.06 -16.26
CA VAL A 520 23.04 56.05 -16.89
C VAL A 520 23.03 57.00 -18.07
N VAL A 521 23.91 58.00 -18.05
CA VAL A 521 24.15 58.88 -19.19
C VAL A 521 25.48 58.52 -19.82
N SER A 522 25.49 58.01 -21.06
CA SER A 522 26.73 57.54 -21.73
C SER A 522 26.79 57.86 -23.22
N THR A 523 27.98 58.04 -23.75
CA THR A 523 28.24 58.34 -25.18
C THR A 523 28.03 57.16 -26.12
N ASP A 524 28.12 55.91 -25.62
CA ASP A 524 27.91 54.68 -26.40
C ASP A 524 26.42 54.34 -26.63
N HIS A 525 25.58 55.37 -26.80
CA HIS A 525 24.13 55.23 -26.78
C HIS A 525 23.48 54.90 -28.13
N ALA A 526 22.80 53.75 -28.18
CA ALA A 526 21.83 53.41 -29.23
C ALA A 526 20.43 53.15 -28.60
N GLY A 527 19.67 54.20 -28.30
CA GLY A 527 18.27 54.11 -27.83
C GLY A 527 18.06 54.19 -26.31
N VAL A 528 16.80 54.28 -25.85
CA VAL A 528 16.47 54.33 -24.40
C VAL A 528 16.48 52.89 -23.85
N GLY A 529 17.65 52.44 -23.39
CA GLY A 529 17.82 51.13 -22.75
C GLY A 529 19.03 50.36 -23.27
N MET A 530 20.10 50.33 -22.47
CA MET A 530 21.22 49.41 -22.65
C MET A 530 21.57 48.76 -21.32
N VAL A 531 21.96 47.48 -21.35
CA VAL A 531 22.39 46.70 -20.19
C VAL A 531 23.91 46.82 -20.07
N PHE A 532 24.43 47.30 -18.93
CA PHE A 532 25.86 47.22 -18.59
C PHE A 532 26.10 46.20 -17.46
N SER A 533 27.23 45.50 -17.55
CA SER A 533 27.85 44.69 -16.48
C SER A 533 28.65 45.59 -15.54
N SER A 534 28.73 45.24 -14.25
CA SER A 534 29.58 45.95 -13.28
C SER A 534 31.07 45.89 -13.66
N GLN A 535 31.79 46.99 -13.43
CA GLN A 535 33.22 47.14 -13.72
C GLN A 535 34.07 46.19 -12.85
N VAL A 536 34.94 45.38 -13.47
CA VAL A 536 35.83 44.44 -12.77
C VAL A 536 37.13 45.16 -12.39
N GLY A 537 37.37 45.37 -11.10
CA GLY A 537 38.63 45.94 -10.62
C GLY A 537 39.75 44.90 -10.58
N VAL A 538 40.87 45.15 -11.27
CA VAL A 538 42.12 44.40 -11.06
C VAL A 538 42.88 45.08 -9.93
N ARG A 539 42.86 44.47 -8.74
CA ARG A 539 43.76 44.82 -7.64
C ARG A 539 45.02 43.97 -7.77
N VAL A 540 46.13 44.60 -8.17
CA VAL A 540 47.48 44.03 -7.98
C VAL A 540 47.82 44.24 -6.51
N ALA A 541 48.08 43.15 -5.79
CA ALA A 541 48.52 43.19 -4.40
C ALA A 541 50.07 43.21 -4.33
N PRO A 542 50.69 44.23 -3.73
CA PRO A 542 52.04 44.14 -3.19
C PRO A 542 52.02 43.42 -1.83
N LEU A 543 53.15 42.78 -1.50
CA LEU A 543 53.42 41.99 -0.29
C LEU A 543 53.00 42.71 1.01
N PRO A 544 52.52 41.98 2.04
CA PRO A 544 52.11 42.59 3.30
C PRO A 544 53.32 42.97 4.16
N SER A 545 53.47 44.27 4.43
CA SER A 545 54.25 44.79 5.56
C SER A 545 53.35 44.90 6.80
N ALA A 546 54.00 44.70 7.95
CA ALA A 546 53.40 44.50 9.26
C ALA A 546 52.60 45.70 9.80
N GLY A 547 51.60 45.37 10.62
CA GLY A 547 51.01 46.25 11.62
C GLY A 547 49.67 46.86 11.18
N GLU A 548 48.57 46.28 11.64
CA GLU A 548 47.72 46.95 12.64
C GLU A 548 46.48 46.10 12.99
N THR A 549 46.13 46.20 14.27
CA THR A 549 45.18 45.40 15.01
C THR A 549 43.75 45.71 14.61
N MET A 550 42.97 44.69 14.24
CA MET A 550 41.52 44.78 14.14
C MET A 550 40.90 43.82 15.14
N THR A 551 40.28 44.39 16.19
CA THR A 551 39.42 43.71 17.14
C THR A 551 38.23 43.10 16.42
N VAL A 552 38.23 41.78 16.27
CA VAL A 552 37.05 41.01 15.86
C VAL A 552 36.38 40.49 17.11
N THR A 553 35.22 41.04 17.45
CA THR A 553 34.26 40.38 18.34
C THR A 553 33.67 39.19 17.58
N ALA A 554 34.38 38.06 17.61
CA ALA A 554 33.84 36.77 17.22
C ALA A 554 33.13 36.18 18.45
N GLY A 555 31.82 36.00 18.36
CA GLY A 555 31.10 35.16 19.30
C GLY A 555 31.78 33.80 19.37
N ALA A 556 32.28 33.45 20.55
CA ALA A 556 33.03 32.22 20.78
C ALA A 556 32.20 31.01 20.34
N GLN A 557 32.59 30.35 19.25
CA GLN A 557 32.46 28.90 19.24
C GLN A 557 33.45 28.39 20.28
N LEU A 558 32.95 27.59 21.23
CA LEU A 558 33.77 26.90 22.22
C LEU A 558 34.90 26.15 21.50
N VAL A 559 36.13 26.69 21.52
CA VAL A 559 37.32 25.95 21.13
C VAL A 559 37.73 25.15 22.34
N THR A 560 37.31 23.89 22.40
CA THR A 560 37.84 22.93 23.37
C THR A 560 39.26 22.59 22.92
N VAL A 561 40.27 23.07 23.63
CA VAL A 561 41.64 22.58 23.49
C VAL A 561 41.70 21.25 24.25
N ASN A 562 41.51 20.14 23.55
CA ASN A 562 41.75 18.85 24.16
C ASN A 562 43.26 18.64 24.30
N VAL A 563 43.78 18.73 25.52
CA VAL A 563 45.16 18.36 25.83
C VAL A 563 45.19 16.85 26.09
N GLY A 564 45.65 16.07 25.11
CA GLY A 564 45.75 14.61 25.20
C GLY A 564 45.43 13.88 23.89
N PRO A 565 45.55 12.55 23.87
CA PRO A 565 45.24 11.76 22.68
C PRO A 565 43.76 11.89 22.30
N THR A 566 43.48 12.30 21.06
CA THR A 566 42.11 12.59 20.61
C THR A 566 41.83 12.04 19.22
N LEU A 567 40.59 11.60 19.02
CA LEU A 567 40.11 11.13 17.73
C LEU A 567 39.27 12.24 17.08
N ALA A 568 39.62 12.63 15.86
CA ALA A 568 39.02 13.77 15.17
C ALA A 568 37.90 13.34 14.22
N SER A 569 38.11 12.30 13.40
CA SER A 569 37.16 11.90 12.36
C SER A 569 37.26 10.42 11.99
N LEU A 570 36.19 9.90 11.39
CA LEU A 570 36.08 8.55 10.86
C LEU A 570 35.50 8.62 9.44
N SER A 571 36.15 7.96 8.48
CA SER A 571 35.69 7.89 7.09
C SER A 571 35.97 6.51 6.48
N PRO A 572 35.02 5.88 5.77
CA PRO A 572 33.62 6.29 5.58
C PRO A 572 32.80 6.13 6.88
N ARG A 573 31.52 6.54 6.89
CA ARG A 573 30.64 6.48 8.08
C ARG A 573 29.48 5.48 7.97
N GLY A 574 29.50 4.64 6.93
CA GLY A 574 28.47 3.64 6.69
C GLY A 574 29.02 2.44 5.92
N MET A 575 28.32 1.31 6.05
CA MET A 575 28.67 0.02 5.46
C MET A 575 27.42 -0.82 5.21
N THR A 576 27.43 -1.62 4.15
CA THR A 576 26.37 -2.57 3.83
C THR A 576 26.66 -3.94 4.44
N VAL A 577 25.65 -4.61 4.99
CA VAL A 577 25.78 -5.99 5.48
C VAL A 577 26.22 -6.95 4.36
N GLY A 578 27.00 -7.98 4.69
CA GLY A 578 27.56 -8.91 3.70
C GLY A 578 28.75 -8.35 2.90
N THR A 579 29.31 -7.20 3.29
CA THR A 579 30.49 -6.61 2.63
C THR A 579 31.67 -6.49 3.59
N GLN A 580 32.87 -6.29 3.02
CA GLN A 580 34.10 -5.97 3.73
C GLN A 580 34.57 -4.59 3.29
N GLN A 581 34.90 -3.71 4.23
CA GLN A 581 35.18 -2.30 3.96
C GLN A 581 36.27 -1.78 4.90
N THR A 582 37.17 -0.97 4.34
CA THR A 582 38.23 -0.31 5.10
C THR A 582 37.78 1.07 5.57
N PHE A 583 38.10 1.37 6.82
CA PHE A 583 37.85 2.63 7.50
C PHE A 583 39.16 3.28 7.91
N THR A 584 39.22 4.60 7.80
CA THR A 584 40.34 5.41 8.28
C THR A 584 39.83 6.34 9.37
N LEU A 585 40.48 6.26 10.52
CA LEU A 585 40.28 7.12 11.66
C LEU A 585 41.43 8.12 11.73
N GLN A 586 41.14 9.42 11.86
CA GLN A 586 42.15 10.45 12.04
C GLN A 586 42.12 10.98 13.47
N GLY A 587 43.27 11.32 14.01
CA GLY A 587 43.41 11.82 15.38
C GLY A 587 44.81 12.35 15.66
N GLN A 588 45.11 12.58 16.94
CA GLN A 588 46.43 12.95 17.42
C GLN A 588 46.89 11.98 18.51
N ALA A 589 48.17 11.59 18.46
CA ALA A 589 48.83 10.68 19.40
C ALA A 589 48.17 9.29 19.52
N ILE A 590 47.81 8.68 18.37
CA ILE A 590 47.34 7.30 18.30
C ILE A 590 48.56 6.35 18.38
N PRO A 591 48.66 5.47 19.39
CA PRO A 591 49.80 4.58 19.55
C PRO A 591 49.69 3.36 18.62
N ALA A 592 50.82 2.72 18.35
CA ALA A 592 50.91 1.57 17.45
C ALA A 592 50.09 0.35 17.91
N ASP A 593 49.76 0.27 19.20
CA ASP A 593 49.09 -0.85 19.87
C ASP A 593 47.60 -0.62 20.19
N ALA A 594 46.98 0.41 19.58
CA ALA A 594 45.58 0.73 19.81
C ALA A 594 44.63 -0.43 19.42
N GLN A 595 43.73 -0.81 20.34
CA GLN A 595 42.71 -1.83 20.12
C GLN A 595 41.37 -1.21 19.72
N LEU A 596 40.66 -1.83 18.76
CA LEU A 596 39.38 -1.35 18.24
C LEU A 596 38.26 -2.34 18.54
N SER A 597 37.12 -1.82 19.01
CA SER A 597 35.89 -2.58 19.23
C SER A 597 34.67 -1.79 18.75
N LEU A 598 33.58 -2.50 18.46
CA LEU A 598 32.30 -1.92 18.06
C LEU A 598 31.25 -2.19 19.13
N LEU A 599 30.39 -1.20 19.39
CA LEU A 599 29.25 -1.36 20.27
C LEU A 599 27.96 -0.95 19.54
N PRO A 600 27.00 -1.86 19.32
CA PRO A 600 27.07 -3.31 19.54
C PRO A 600 27.98 -4.06 18.53
N SER A 601 28.65 -5.14 18.94
CA SER A 601 29.57 -5.91 18.09
C SER A 601 28.90 -7.04 17.29
N ALA A 602 27.62 -7.32 17.52
CA ALA A 602 26.92 -8.45 16.91
C ALA A 602 26.92 -8.36 15.37
N GLY A 603 27.41 -9.42 14.72
CA GLY A 603 27.45 -9.60 13.27
C GLY A 603 28.55 -8.82 12.53
N VAL A 604 29.49 -8.17 13.24
CA VAL A 604 30.59 -7.44 12.60
C VAL A 604 31.93 -7.81 13.23
N THR A 605 32.89 -8.23 12.42
CA THR A 605 34.27 -8.51 12.85
C THR A 605 35.21 -7.38 12.43
N VAL A 606 36.23 -7.14 13.27
CA VAL A 606 37.35 -6.24 12.97
C VAL A 606 38.53 -7.13 12.61
N ASP A 607 39.02 -7.05 11.37
CA ASP A 607 39.99 -8.03 10.87
C ASP A 607 41.44 -7.57 11.09
N GLN A 608 41.75 -6.35 10.67
CA GLN A 608 43.09 -5.78 10.74
C GLN A 608 43.00 -4.34 11.21
N VAL A 609 43.85 -3.95 12.16
CA VAL A 609 44.01 -2.57 12.64
C VAL A 609 45.47 -2.19 12.45
N VAL A 610 45.73 -1.09 11.73
CA VAL A 610 47.07 -0.57 11.44
C VAL A 610 47.09 0.91 11.79
N ALA A 611 47.80 1.25 12.87
CA ALA A 611 48.10 2.64 13.19
C ALA A 611 49.29 3.14 12.37
N ALA A 612 49.19 4.37 11.86
CA ALA A 612 50.27 4.99 11.13
C ALA A 612 51.43 5.37 12.09
N PRO A 613 52.71 5.22 11.68
CA PRO A 613 53.87 5.54 12.53
C PRO A 613 53.93 7.00 12.99
N ASP A 614 53.24 7.90 12.27
CA ASP A 614 53.15 9.33 12.60
C ASP A 614 52.14 9.62 13.74
N GLY A 615 51.44 8.60 14.23
CA GLY A 615 50.45 8.70 15.30
C GLY A 615 49.22 9.52 14.95
N ARG A 616 48.96 9.78 13.65
CA ARG A 616 47.86 10.65 13.19
C ARG A 616 46.69 9.92 12.55
N SER A 617 46.87 8.66 12.17
CA SER A 617 45.79 7.87 11.57
C SER A 617 45.81 6.41 11.99
N LEU A 618 44.64 5.78 11.97
CA LEU A 618 44.45 4.36 12.23
C LEU A 618 43.49 3.81 11.17
N SER A 619 43.99 2.91 10.34
CA SER A 619 43.22 2.22 9.31
C SER A 619 42.78 0.86 9.84
N PHE A 620 41.52 0.52 9.68
CA PHE A 620 41.00 -0.78 10.09
C PHE A 620 39.98 -1.31 9.10
N ARG A 621 39.85 -2.63 9.04
CA ARG A 621 38.92 -3.30 8.13
C ARG A 621 37.81 -3.97 8.92
N LEU A 622 36.58 -3.73 8.52
CA LEU A 622 35.39 -4.39 9.06
C LEU A 622 34.84 -5.38 8.05
N THR A 623 34.36 -6.52 8.53
CA THR A 623 33.53 -7.46 7.77
C THR A 623 32.19 -7.58 8.46
N ALA A 624 31.09 -7.26 7.75
CA ALA A 624 29.74 -7.40 8.27
C ALA A 624 29.09 -8.66 7.69
N ASP A 625 28.59 -9.54 8.55
CA ASP A 625 27.80 -10.69 8.13
C ASP A 625 26.49 -10.22 7.43
N SER A 626 25.98 -10.99 6.47
CA SER A 626 24.72 -10.66 5.79
C SER A 626 23.50 -10.68 6.73
N SER A 627 23.60 -11.36 7.87
CA SER A 627 22.60 -11.42 8.94
C SER A 627 22.81 -10.37 10.05
N ALA A 628 23.83 -9.50 9.93
CA ALA A 628 24.11 -8.49 10.94
C ALA A 628 22.94 -7.52 11.14
N ALA A 629 22.54 -7.28 12.39
CA ALA A 629 21.45 -6.37 12.70
C ALA A 629 21.75 -4.94 12.23
N LEU A 630 20.85 -4.34 11.46
CA LEU A 630 21.00 -2.97 10.94
C LEU A 630 21.08 -1.94 12.07
N GLY A 631 21.69 -0.78 11.80
CA GLY A 631 21.73 0.34 12.75
C GLY A 631 23.13 0.83 13.13
N LEU A 632 23.18 1.86 14.00
CA LEU A 632 24.42 2.54 14.39
C LEU A 632 25.32 1.65 15.27
N ARG A 633 26.61 1.64 14.95
CA ARG A 633 27.68 1.03 15.74
C ARG A 633 28.65 2.11 16.17
N ARG A 634 28.88 2.21 17.49
CA ARG A 634 29.89 3.10 18.04
C ARG A 634 31.26 2.43 17.95
N VAL A 635 32.23 3.12 17.37
CA VAL A 635 33.64 2.73 17.38
C VAL A 635 34.24 3.13 18.72
N VAL A 636 34.83 2.16 19.41
CA VAL A 636 35.53 2.35 20.68
C VAL A 636 36.98 1.93 20.49
N VAL A 637 37.89 2.90 20.58
CA VAL A 637 39.33 2.67 20.53
C VAL A 637 39.90 2.72 21.95
N ARG A 638 40.75 1.76 22.32
CA ARG A 638 41.37 1.65 23.65
C ARG A 638 42.88 1.52 23.55
N GLN A 639 43.58 1.99 24.57
CA GLN A 639 45.00 1.70 24.82
C GLN A 639 45.20 0.24 25.23
N ALA A 640 46.43 -0.28 25.10
CA ALA A 640 46.78 -1.59 25.69
C ALA A 640 46.58 -1.63 27.22
N SER A 641 46.58 -0.48 27.90
CA SER A 641 46.25 -0.32 29.32
C SER A 641 44.74 -0.37 29.63
N GLY A 642 43.87 -0.43 28.60
CA GLY A 642 42.40 -0.50 28.73
C GLY A 642 41.66 0.85 28.70
N GLN A 643 42.38 1.98 28.77
CA GLN A 643 41.78 3.33 28.76
C GLN A 643 41.20 3.69 27.37
N PRO A 644 39.96 4.21 27.29
CA PRO A 644 39.32 4.57 26.02
C PRO A 644 39.80 5.93 25.49
N TYR A 645 40.04 6.00 24.18
CA TYR A 645 40.23 7.27 23.48
C TYR A 645 38.89 7.96 23.26
N VAL A 646 38.88 9.29 23.39
CA VAL A 646 37.66 10.10 23.23
C VAL A 646 37.67 10.80 21.87
N PHE A 647 36.54 10.74 21.18
CA PHE A 647 36.32 11.55 19.99
C PHE A 647 36.10 13.00 20.38
N ALA A 648 36.74 13.95 19.68
CA ALA A 648 36.53 15.38 19.85
C ALA A 648 35.03 15.76 19.71
N GLN A 649 34.28 15.00 18.91
CA GLN A 649 32.82 15.00 18.88
C GLN A 649 32.30 13.57 18.90
N ALA A 650 31.45 13.23 19.87
CA ALA A 650 30.95 11.85 20.05
C ALA A 650 30.21 11.29 18.81
N SER A 651 29.58 12.16 18.01
CA SER A 651 28.91 11.76 16.77
C SER A 651 29.87 11.26 15.68
N GLN A 652 31.13 11.70 15.68
CA GLN A 652 32.13 11.35 14.67
C GLN A 652 32.66 9.91 14.81
N GLY A 653 32.37 9.24 15.93
CA GLY A 653 32.81 7.86 16.20
C GLY A 653 31.77 6.78 15.94
N SER A 654 30.86 6.96 14.98
CA SER A 654 29.79 6.00 14.68
C SER A 654 29.75 5.58 13.21
N ILE A 655 29.46 4.30 12.97
CA ILE A 655 29.29 3.65 11.66
C ILE A 655 27.85 3.16 11.56
N LEU A 656 27.14 3.45 10.46
CA LEU A 656 25.79 2.94 10.20
C LEU A 656 25.83 1.68 9.32
N LEU A 657 25.27 0.55 9.80
CA LEU A 657 25.05 -0.65 8.99
C LEU A 657 23.71 -0.60 8.26
N THR A 658 23.72 -0.79 6.94
CA THR A 658 22.53 -0.75 6.08
C THR A 658 22.33 -2.05 5.29
N ALA A 659 21.09 -2.29 4.81
CA ALA A 659 20.71 -3.48 4.05
C ALA A 659 21.14 -3.48 2.57
N GLY A 660 21.54 -2.32 2.02
CA GLY A 660 21.94 -2.17 0.61
C GLY A 660 21.72 -0.76 0.06
N LEU A 661 22.06 -0.58 -1.22
CA LEU A 661 21.73 0.66 -1.96
C LEU A 661 20.19 0.82 -2.04
N PRO A 662 19.67 2.05 -1.92
CA PRO A 662 18.24 2.28 -2.04
C PRO A 662 17.80 2.03 -3.49
N ARG A 663 16.68 1.32 -3.66
CA ARG A 663 16.08 1.01 -4.96
C ARG A 663 14.67 1.57 -5.01
N LEU A 664 14.35 2.36 -6.05
CA LEU A 664 13.03 2.94 -6.26
C LEU A 664 12.34 2.18 -7.40
N ASP A 665 11.27 1.46 -7.08
CA ASP A 665 10.57 0.56 -8.00
C ASP A 665 9.35 1.25 -8.64
N ALA A 666 8.66 2.14 -7.91
CA ALA A 666 7.49 2.87 -8.40
C ALA A 666 7.29 4.21 -7.67
N VAL A 667 6.83 5.24 -8.42
CA VAL A 667 6.34 6.52 -7.88
C VAL A 667 4.87 6.69 -8.27
N SER A 668 3.99 6.99 -7.31
CA SER A 668 2.56 7.20 -7.54
C SER A 668 2.04 8.42 -6.77
N PRO A 669 1.28 9.35 -7.40
CA PRO A 669 0.96 9.39 -8.82
C PRO A 669 2.18 9.78 -9.68
N GLN A 670 2.18 9.37 -10.95
CA GLN A 670 3.25 9.73 -11.91
C GLN A 670 3.09 11.13 -12.54
N SER A 671 1.98 11.81 -12.27
CA SER A 671 1.69 13.16 -12.79
C SER A 671 1.20 14.06 -11.66
N LEU A 672 1.83 15.23 -11.54
CA LEU A 672 1.53 16.24 -10.53
C LEU A 672 1.18 17.55 -11.25
N VAL A 673 0.10 18.20 -10.82
CA VAL A 673 -0.37 19.45 -11.43
C VAL A 673 0.29 20.64 -10.73
N VAL A 674 0.62 21.68 -11.51
CA VAL A 674 1.13 22.96 -10.97
C VAL A 674 0.14 23.64 -10.02
N GLY A 675 0.66 24.38 -9.03
CA GLY A 675 -0.14 25.16 -8.07
C GLY A 675 -0.79 24.34 -6.96
N GLY A 676 -0.31 23.13 -6.69
CA GLY A 676 -0.93 22.20 -5.74
C GLY A 676 0.06 21.44 -4.85
N LYS A 677 -0.48 20.82 -3.79
CA LYS A 677 0.23 19.90 -2.90
C LYS A 677 -0.36 18.50 -3.07
N THR A 678 0.48 17.52 -3.43
CA THR A 678 0.06 16.15 -3.72
C THR A 678 0.84 15.16 -2.87
N ARG A 679 0.14 14.20 -2.24
CA ARG A 679 0.79 13.09 -1.54
C ARG A 679 1.32 12.08 -2.55
N VAL A 680 2.61 11.80 -2.49
CA VAL A 680 3.32 10.85 -3.35
C VAL A 680 3.76 9.64 -2.53
N GLN A 681 3.48 8.45 -3.05
CA GLN A 681 3.94 7.18 -2.54
C GLN A 681 5.07 6.64 -3.43
N ILE A 682 6.20 6.31 -2.83
CA ILE A 682 7.35 5.71 -3.52
C ILE A 682 7.58 4.32 -2.94
N ARG A 683 7.43 3.28 -3.77
CA ARG A 683 7.71 1.89 -3.38
C ARG A 683 9.11 1.49 -3.84
N GLY A 684 9.75 0.62 -3.06
CA GLY A 684 11.10 0.19 -3.36
C GLY A 684 11.68 -0.78 -2.34
N ALA A 685 12.99 -0.78 -2.21
CA ALA A 685 13.72 -1.55 -1.21
C ALA A 685 14.89 -0.76 -0.63
N ASN A 686 15.31 -1.12 0.58
CA ASN A 686 16.42 -0.48 1.31
C ASN A 686 16.19 1.03 1.53
N LEU A 687 14.93 1.43 1.76
CA LEU A 687 14.52 2.82 1.89
C LEU A 687 14.66 3.37 3.32
N GLN A 688 15.13 2.58 4.28
CA GLN A 688 15.33 3.05 5.65
C GLN A 688 16.45 4.11 5.70
N GLY A 689 16.15 5.26 6.32
CA GLY A 689 17.13 6.34 6.53
C GLY A 689 17.61 7.02 5.25
N VAL A 690 16.80 7.03 4.19
CA VAL A 690 17.13 7.70 2.93
C VAL A 690 16.87 9.21 2.98
N SER A 691 17.76 9.99 2.36
CA SER A 691 17.50 11.36 1.92
C SER A 691 17.07 11.34 0.45
N LEU A 692 16.08 12.16 0.08
CA LEU A 692 15.59 12.27 -1.28
C LEU A 692 16.07 13.58 -1.93
N ALA A 693 16.48 13.49 -3.18
CA ALA A 693 16.87 14.64 -3.99
C ALA A 693 16.15 14.63 -5.35
N LEU A 694 15.74 15.81 -5.82
CA LEU A 694 15.22 16.00 -7.17
C LEU A 694 16.35 16.46 -8.10
N ASP A 695 16.36 15.95 -9.34
CA ASP A 695 17.27 16.42 -10.39
C ASP A 695 17.00 17.88 -10.82
N ARG A 696 15.76 18.34 -10.70
CA ARG A 696 15.34 19.73 -10.91
C ARG A 696 14.35 20.17 -9.82
N THR A 697 14.71 21.20 -9.07
CA THR A 697 13.90 21.76 -7.98
C THR A 697 13.13 23.02 -8.35
N ALA A 698 13.26 23.54 -9.58
CA ALA A 698 12.58 24.75 -10.03
C ALA A 698 11.05 24.61 -9.90
N GLY A 699 10.50 25.27 -8.88
CA GLY A 699 9.08 25.24 -8.52
C GLY A 699 8.58 23.93 -7.91
N VAL A 700 9.45 23.00 -7.51
CA VAL A 700 9.03 21.70 -6.93
C VAL A 700 9.79 21.45 -5.63
N ALA A 701 9.06 21.34 -4.53
CA ALA A 701 9.60 21.06 -3.21
C ALA A 701 9.09 19.70 -2.69
N LEU A 702 10.01 18.91 -2.13
CA LEU A 702 9.68 17.71 -1.35
C LEU A 702 9.49 18.12 0.12
N ASP A 703 8.55 17.48 0.83
CA ASP A 703 8.39 17.64 2.28
C ASP A 703 9.69 17.31 3.04
N ALA A 704 9.94 18.01 4.14
CA ALA A 704 11.14 17.90 4.96
C ALA A 704 11.18 16.64 5.84
N GLN A 705 10.06 15.92 5.98
CA GLN A 705 9.91 14.74 6.84
C GLN A 705 9.12 13.63 6.11
N PRO A 706 9.72 12.88 5.16
CA PRO A 706 9.06 11.73 4.56
C PRO A 706 8.78 10.64 5.60
N VAL A 707 7.59 10.04 5.57
CA VAL A 707 7.23 8.88 6.40
C VAL A 707 7.70 7.61 5.69
N ILE A 708 8.54 6.80 6.34
CA ILE A 708 9.11 5.58 5.76
C ILE A 708 8.55 4.38 6.53
N SER A 709 8.14 3.32 5.83
CA SER A 709 7.66 2.09 6.46
C SER A 709 8.73 1.43 7.33
N ALA A 710 8.31 0.74 8.39
CA ALA A 710 9.22 -0.02 9.25
C ALA A 710 10.00 -1.10 8.46
N GLN A 711 9.40 -1.64 7.41
CA GLN A 711 9.99 -2.62 6.50
C GLN A 711 10.96 -2.00 5.48
N GLY A 712 10.98 -0.67 5.31
CA GLY A 712 11.90 0.00 4.38
C GLY A 712 11.56 -0.15 2.90
N ASP A 713 10.28 -0.39 2.59
CA ASP A 713 9.76 -0.69 1.25
C ASP A 713 8.80 0.39 0.70
N LEU A 714 8.39 1.35 1.53
CA LEU A 714 7.49 2.44 1.15
C LEU A 714 7.94 3.77 1.77
N ILE A 715 7.88 4.83 0.97
CA ILE A 715 8.02 6.23 1.41
C ILE A 715 6.72 6.97 1.06
N GLU A 716 6.17 7.70 2.01
CA GLU A 716 5.07 8.64 1.80
C GLU A 716 5.55 10.06 2.10
N LEU A 717 5.37 10.97 1.15
CA LEU A 717 5.76 12.37 1.31
C LEU A 717 4.83 13.28 0.52
N ASP A 718 4.68 14.51 0.97
CA ASP A 718 3.96 15.52 0.20
C ASP A 718 4.91 16.26 -0.75
N VAL A 719 4.50 16.42 -2.01
CA VAL A 719 5.21 17.22 -3.01
C VAL A 719 4.40 18.48 -3.28
N VAL A 720 5.04 19.64 -3.11
CA VAL A 720 4.46 20.94 -3.44
C VAL A 720 5.00 21.39 -4.78
N VAL A 721 4.09 21.67 -5.71
CA VAL A 721 4.42 22.18 -7.05
C VAL A 721 3.87 23.60 -7.15
N ASP A 722 4.76 24.58 -7.33
CA ASP A 722 4.42 25.99 -7.54
C ASP A 722 3.60 26.17 -8.83
N ALA A 723 2.77 27.21 -8.89
CA ALA A 723 2.02 27.57 -10.09
C ALA A 723 2.94 27.95 -11.27
N ALA A 724 4.13 28.47 -10.99
CA ALA A 724 5.17 28.82 -11.96
C ALA A 724 6.20 27.69 -12.20
N ALA A 725 5.96 26.48 -11.67
CA ALA A 725 6.89 25.37 -11.85
C ALA A 725 6.99 24.95 -13.32
N GLU A 726 8.21 24.77 -13.82
CA GLU A 726 8.44 24.34 -15.20
C GLU A 726 7.82 22.97 -15.46
N LEU A 727 7.06 22.85 -16.55
CA LEU A 727 6.46 21.57 -16.94
C LEU A 727 7.55 20.55 -17.31
N GLY A 728 7.23 19.28 -17.12
CA GLY A 728 8.09 18.17 -17.55
C GLY A 728 8.57 17.26 -16.42
N ARG A 729 9.43 16.32 -16.79
CA ARG A 729 9.83 15.20 -15.94
C ARG A 729 10.79 15.60 -14.83
N ARG A 730 10.56 15.05 -13.64
CA ARG A 730 11.38 15.18 -12.44
C ARG A 730 11.83 13.81 -11.98
N ARG A 731 13.13 13.61 -11.78
CA ARG A 731 13.71 12.37 -11.27
C ARG A 731 14.01 12.51 -9.79
N ILE A 732 13.54 11.55 -9.01
CA ILE A 732 13.85 11.38 -7.59
C ILE A 732 15.04 10.44 -7.46
N GLN A 733 16.05 10.85 -6.70
CA GLN A 733 17.16 10.01 -6.31
C GLN A 733 17.14 9.85 -4.79
N ALA A 734 17.17 8.60 -4.31
CA ALA A 734 17.27 8.29 -2.90
C ALA A 734 18.73 7.99 -2.55
N SER A 735 19.19 8.46 -1.39
CA SER A 735 20.54 8.23 -0.89
C SER A 735 20.49 7.78 0.56
N ASN A 736 21.14 6.68 0.91
CA ASN A 736 21.38 6.26 2.28
C ASN A 736 22.90 6.18 2.55
N ALA A 737 23.30 5.78 3.75
CA ALA A 737 24.72 5.68 4.11
C ALA A 737 25.50 4.59 3.32
N GLY A 738 24.81 3.71 2.60
CA GLY A 738 25.41 2.75 1.67
C GLY A 738 25.59 3.28 0.24
N GLY A 739 25.01 4.44 -0.09
CA GLY A 739 25.10 5.09 -1.40
C GLY A 739 23.75 5.53 -1.97
N SER A 740 23.74 5.90 -3.25
CA SER A 740 22.56 6.43 -3.94
C SER A 740 21.90 5.42 -4.88
N SER A 741 20.60 5.54 -5.06
CA SER A 741 19.81 4.84 -6.08
C SER A 741 20.28 5.25 -7.48
N THR A 742 19.80 4.53 -8.50
CA THR A 742 20.15 4.78 -9.90
C THR A 742 20.01 6.25 -10.26
N GLY A 743 21.02 6.79 -10.94
CA GLY A 743 21.00 8.17 -11.44
C GLY A 743 20.22 8.32 -12.75
N ASN A 744 19.86 7.23 -13.40
CA ASN A 744 19.09 7.26 -14.63
C ASN A 744 17.63 7.52 -14.31
N ALA A 745 16.99 8.39 -15.10
CA ALA A 745 15.57 8.59 -14.96
C ALA A 745 14.83 7.38 -15.58
N GLU A 746 14.02 6.71 -14.77
CA GLU A 746 13.20 5.53 -15.08
C GLU A 746 11.75 5.76 -14.59
N LEU A 747 10.79 4.95 -15.02
CA LEU A 747 9.39 5.07 -14.57
C LEU A 747 9.22 4.85 -13.06
N GLY A 748 10.12 4.08 -12.46
CA GLY A 748 10.12 3.78 -11.03
C GLY A 748 10.69 4.88 -10.13
N ASN A 749 11.35 5.89 -10.70
CA ASN A 749 12.02 6.96 -9.94
C ASN A 749 11.75 8.37 -10.52
N SER A 750 10.69 8.55 -11.31
CA SER A 750 10.34 9.86 -11.87
C SER A 750 8.84 10.10 -11.96
N PHE A 751 8.46 11.38 -11.95
CA PHE A 751 7.10 11.87 -12.18
C PHE A 751 7.12 13.08 -13.12
N TYR A 752 5.96 13.49 -13.62
CA TYR A 752 5.79 14.63 -14.53
C TYR A 752 5.07 15.78 -13.83
N VAL A 753 5.56 16.99 -14.01
CA VAL A 753 4.81 18.22 -13.70
C VAL A 753 4.01 18.63 -14.93
N VAL A 754 2.69 18.75 -14.78
CA VAL A 754 1.75 19.06 -15.86
C VAL A 754 0.91 20.30 -15.56
N ALA A 755 0.39 20.94 -16.61
CA ALA A 755 -0.48 22.11 -16.46
C ALA A 755 -1.86 21.73 -15.89
N THR A 756 -2.52 22.68 -15.25
CA THR A 756 -3.89 22.52 -14.73
C THR A 756 -4.86 22.21 -15.87
N GLY A 757 -5.47 21.02 -15.83
CA GLY A 757 -6.41 20.54 -16.86
C GLY A 757 -5.85 19.50 -17.85
N SER A 758 -4.57 19.15 -17.76
CA SER A 758 -3.98 18.06 -18.55
C SER A 758 -4.17 16.71 -17.85
N VAL A 759 -5.19 15.94 -18.25
CA VAL A 759 -5.30 14.52 -17.89
C VAL A 759 -4.44 13.71 -18.86
N LEU A 760 -3.27 13.25 -18.41
CA LEU A 760 -2.57 12.18 -19.09
C LEU A 760 -3.15 10.85 -18.56
N VAL A 761 -3.95 10.16 -19.37
CA VAL A 761 -4.36 8.79 -19.10
C VAL A 761 -3.13 7.90 -19.31
N THR A 762 -2.38 7.61 -18.25
CA THR A 762 -1.38 6.54 -18.29
C THR A 762 -2.08 5.20 -18.09
N PRO A 763 -1.82 4.16 -18.90
CA PRO A 763 -2.26 2.81 -18.59
C PRO A 763 -1.75 2.41 -17.20
N VAL A 764 -2.60 1.74 -16.42
CA VAL A 764 -2.22 1.14 -15.13
C VAL A 764 -1.06 0.18 -15.36
N ALA A 765 0.14 0.56 -14.91
CA ALA A 765 1.31 -0.30 -14.96
C ALA A 765 1.29 -1.26 -13.76
N SER A 766 0.86 -2.49 -14.00
CA SER A 766 1.12 -3.62 -13.10
C SER A 766 2.62 -3.90 -12.97
N PRO A 767 3.09 -4.49 -11.85
CA PRO A 767 4.49 -4.87 -11.70
C PRO A 767 4.96 -5.77 -12.85
N THR A 768 6.16 -5.48 -13.36
CA THR A 768 6.69 -6.09 -14.58
C THR A 768 6.95 -7.59 -14.40
N VAL A 769 6.10 -8.43 -14.99
CA VAL A 769 6.53 -9.75 -15.50
C VAL A 769 7.28 -9.49 -16.81
N ARG A 770 8.50 -10.03 -16.91
CA ARG A 770 9.44 -9.78 -18.01
C ARG A 770 8.85 -10.13 -19.37
N VAL A 771 8.46 -9.14 -20.17
CA VAL A 771 8.60 -9.13 -21.64
C VAL A 771 8.84 -7.69 -22.07
N LYS A 772 9.98 -7.43 -22.71
CA LYS A 772 10.37 -6.09 -23.17
C LYS A 772 9.77 -5.84 -24.56
N VAL A 773 8.66 -5.12 -24.61
CA VAL A 773 8.07 -4.60 -25.86
C VAL A 773 8.30 -3.09 -25.92
N ALA A 774 8.60 -2.60 -27.13
CA ALA A 774 9.04 -1.25 -27.45
C ALA A 774 8.05 -0.15 -27.05
N SER A 775 8.59 1.00 -26.61
CA SER A 775 7.83 2.24 -26.44
C SER A 775 7.65 2.94 -27.79
N PRO A 776 6.44 3.40 -28.16
CA PRO A 776 6.24 4.24 -29.34
C PRO A 776 6.69 5.67 -29.08
N GLU A 777 7.35 6.27 -30.07
CA GLU A 777 7.78 7.66 -30.12
C GLU A 777 6.57 8.59 -30.31
N VAL A 778 6.45 9.63 -29.47
CA VAL A 778 5.41 10.68 -29.56
C VAL A 778 6.05 11.92 -30.22
N PRO A 779 5.38 12.56 -31.21
CA PRO A 779 5.95 13.71 -31.91
C PRO A 779 6.09 14.92 -30.98
N VAL A 780 7.27 15.54 -30.99
CA VAL A 780 7.56 16.78 -30.25
C VAL A 780 6.98 17.97 -31.03
N LEU A 781 6.03 18.68 -30.43
CA LEU A 781 5.67 20.03 -30.87
C LEU A 781 6.82 20.99 -30.52
N GLN A 782 7.38 21.62 -31.54
CA GLN A 782 8.49 22.56 -31.44
C GLN A 782 8.00 23.90 -30.88
N GLN A 783 8.23 24.14 -29.58
CA GLN A 783 7.96 25.43 -28.96
C GLN A 783 9.18 26.35 -29.17
N LEU A 784 9.10 27.23 -30.17
CA LEU A 784 10.04 28.32 -30.38
C LEU A 784 9.82 29.39 -29.29
N GLY A 785 10.64 29.33 -28.23
CA GLY A 785 10.83 30.43 -27.28
C GLY A 785 12.24 31.03 -27.45
N PRO A 786 12.42 32.34 -27.26
CA PRO A 786 13.71 32.99 -27.47
C PRO A 786 14.70 32.50 -26.39
N THR A 787 15.72 31.76 -26.81
CA THR A 787 16.82 31.36 -25.94
C THR A 787 17.86 32.47 -25.92
N THR A 788 18.11 33.06 -24.75
CA THR A 788 19.33 33.84 -24.50
C THR A 788 20.51 32.88 -24.49
N ALA A 789 21.15 32.70 -25.63
CA ALA A 789 22.43 31.99 -25.70
C ALA A 789 23.50 32.83 -24.97
N PRO A 790 24.31 32.25 -24.07
CA PRO A 790 25.49 32.94 -23.59
C PRO A 790 26.42 33.17 -24.79
N VAL A 791 26.64 34.44 -25.13
CA VAL A 791 27.66 34.83 -26.12
C VAL A 791 29.01 34.55 -25.51
N VAL A 792 29.70 33.52 -26.02
CA VAL A 792 31.09 33.24 -25.65
C VAL A 792 31.96 33.75 -26.77
N VAL A 793 32.83 34.71 -26.47
CA VAL A 793 33.82 35.22 -27.42
C VAL A 793 35.03 34.29 -27.40
N LEU A 794 35.25 33.59 -28.52
CA LEU A 794 36.49 32.85 -28.77
C LEU A 794 37.55 33.84 -29.24
N ASN A 795 38.60 34.04 -28.45
CA ASN A 795 39.78 34.79 -28.89
C ASN A 795 40.74 33.82 -29.59
N GLY A 796 40.59 33.66 -30.91
CA GLY A 796 41.42 32.78 -31.74
C GLY A 796 40.73 31.51 -32.24
N ALA A 797 41.51 30.58 -32.82
CA ALA A 797 40.97 29.37 -33.44
C ALA A 797 40.38 28.38 -32.42
N GLY A 798 39.14 27.93 -32.64
CA GLY A 798 38.46 27.01 -31.74
C GLY A 798 37.11 26.50 -32.24
N VAL A 799 36.59 25.48 -31.56
CA VAL A 799 35.39 24.72 -31.96
C VAL A 799 34.15 25.23 -31.24
N LEU A 800 33.09 25.47 -32.01
CA LEU A 800 31.77 25.93 -31.55
C LEU A 800 30.76 24.77 -31.45
N GLY A 801 30.83 23.78 -32.34
CA GLY A 801 29.84 22.70 -32.44
C GLY A 801 30.32 21.51 -33.27
N MET A 802 29.68 20.35 -33.09
CA MET A 802 29.87 19.16 -33.94
C MET A 802 28.53 18.45 -34.18
N THR A 803 28.27 18.07 -35.43
CA THR A 803 27.05 17.34 -35.83
C THR A 803 27.40 16.26 -36.86
N PRO A 804 26.85 15.04 -36.77
CA PRO A 804 26.07 14.49 -35.65
C PRO A 804 26.96 14.17 -34.43
N SER A 805 26.38 14.16 -33.22
CA SER A 805 27.08 13.81 -31.96
C SER A 805 26.95 12.33 -31.55
N SER A 806 26.32 11.51 -32.40
CA SER A 806 26.21 10.06 -32.21
C SER A 806 26.00 9.33 -33.53
N GLY A 807 26.28 8.02 -33.56
CA GLY A 807 26.02 7.16 -34.72
C GLY A 807 25.91 5.69 -34.33
N VAL A 808 25.46 4.86 -35.27
CA VAL A 808 25.22 3.42 -35.07
C VAL A 808 26.28 2.59 -35.81
N PRO A 809 26.73 1.44 -35.27
CA PRO A 809 27.64 0.52 -35.98
C PRO A 809 27.12 0.13 -37.36
N GLY A 810 27.98 0.24 -38.38
CA GLY A 810 27.64 -0.02 -39.79
C GLY A 810 27.33 1.25 -40.61
N GLU A 811 27.13 2.40 -39.98
CA GLU A 811 26.89 3.67 -40.68
C GLU A 811 28.18 4.39 -41.09
N GLN A 812 28.09 5.22 -42.13
CA GLN A 812 29.17 6.08 -42.60
C GLN A 812 28.80 7.57 -42.57
N PRO A 813 28.54 8.16 -41.37
CA PRO A 813 28.16 9.56 -41.28
C PRO A 813 29.32 10.50 -41.64
N THR A 814 29.02 11.70 -42.14
CA THR A 814 30.01 12.78 -42.24
C THR A 814 29.89 13.66 -41.01
N LEU A 815 30.97 13.75 -40.22
CA LEU A 815 31.06 14.69 -39.10
C LEU A 815 31.33 16.09 -39.63
N ILE A 816 30.49 17.05 -39.25
CA ILE A 816 30.64 18.47 -39.53
C ILE A 816 30.99 19.17 -38.23
N VAL A 817 32.22 19.67 -38.13
CA VAL A 817 32.70 20.48 -37.02
C VAL A 817 32.63 21.94 -37.42
N ARG A 818 31.94 22.75 -36.62
CA ARG A 818 31.82 24.20 -36.82
C ARG A 818 32.67 24.94 -35.81
N GLY A 819 33.35 25.99 -36.24
CA GLY A 819 34.29 26.73 -35.42
C GLY A 819 34.81 27.98 -36.13
N GLN A 820 35.88 28.55 -35.59
CA GLN A 820 36.67 29.57 -36.28
C GLN A 820 38.13 29.14 -36.34
N GLY A 821 38.83 29.49 -37.43
CA GLY A 821 40.24 29.15 -37.63
C GLY A 821 40.53 27.65 -37.78
N LEU A 822 39.56 26.88 -38.30
CA LEU A 822 39.70 25.43 -38.50
C LEU A 822 40.69 25.06 -39.61
N SER A 823 41.10 26.03 -40.45
CA SER A 823 42.18 25.86 -41.44
C SER A 823 43.54 25.58 -40.81
N ALA A 824 43.71 25.84 -39.52
CA ALA A 824 44.92 25.50 -38.76
C ALA A 824 45.00 24.02 -38.32
N VAL A 825 43.93 23.23 -38.52
CA VAL A 825 43.90 21.81 -38.14
C VAL A 825 44.64 20.98 -39.17
N THR A 826 45.68 20.26 -38.74
CA THR A 826 46.49 19.39 -39.60
C THR A 826 46.30 17.91 -39.30
N GLN A 827 45.71 17.57 -38.15
CA GLN A 827 45.44 16.18 -37.77
C GLN A 827 44.15 16.06 -36.96
N VAL A 828 43.37 15.00 -37.22
CA VAL A 828 42.16 14.66 -36.46
C VAL A 828 42.23 13.21 -35.97
N LEU A 829 41.87 12.98 -34.71
CA LEU A 829 41.95 11.69 -34.03
C LEU A 829 40.65 11.42 -33.24
N MET A 830 40.23 10.16 -33.16
CA MET A 830 39.18 9.69 -32.24
C MET A 830 39.80 8.94 -31.06
N GLN A 831 39.33 9.23 -29.84
CA GLN A 831 39.80 8.56 -28.62
C GLN A 831 38.61 8.04 -27.78
N PRO A 832 38.49 6.72 -27.55
CA PRO A 832 39.23 5.61 -28.19
C PRO A 832 38.93 5.46 -29.70
N ALA A 833 39.91 5.08 -30.53
CA ALA A 833 39.70 4.85 -31.97
C ALA A 833 39.06 3.50 -32.32
N ALA A 834 38.88 2.60 -31.34
CA ALA A 834 38.41 1.23 -31.56
C ALA A 834 37.06 1.20 -32.31
N GLY A 835 37.07 0.58 -33.50
CA GLY A 835 35.92 0.41 -34.39
C GLY A 835 35.56 1.64 -35.24
N LEU A 836 36.40 2.68 -35.28
CA LEU A 836 36.13 3.93 -35.99
C LEU A 836 37.30 4.29 -36.93
N THR A 837 36.99 4.51 -38.20
CA THR A 837 37.96 4.97 -39.20
C THR A 837 37.56 6.34 -39.71
N LEU A 838 38.46 7.32 -39.60
CA LEU A 838 38.25 8.67 -40.11
C LEU A 838 38.79 8.78 -41.55
N GLY A 839 37.99 9.38 -42.43
CA GLY A 839 38.37 9.68 -43.81
C GLY A 839 39.23 10.95 -43.92
N THR A 840 39.42 11.42 -45.15
CA THR A 840 40.14 12.66 -45.41
C THR A 840 39.33 13.87 -44.93
N MET A 841 39.97 14.77 -44.18
CA MET A 841 39.34 16.01 -43.73
C MET A 841 39.30 17.02 -44.87
N THR A 842 38.19 17.76 -44.99
CA THR A 842 38.08 18.92 -45.86
C THR A 842 37.63 20.12 -45.04
N VAL A 843 38.28 21.26 -45.20
CA VAL A 843 37.95 22.51 -44.49
C VAL A 843 37.42 23.50 -45.50
N SER A 844 36.37 24.25 -45.14
CA SER A 844 35.84 25.32 -45.97
C SER A 844 36.84 26.45 -46.16
N GLU A 845 36.78 27.18 -47.28
CA GLU A 845 37.72 28.27 -47.61
C GLU A 845 37.73 29.40 -46.57
N ASP A 846 36.62 29.61 -45.87
CA ASP A 846 36.48 30.58 -44.78
C ASP A 846 36.99 30.07 -43.42
N GLY A 847 37.43 28.80 -43.34
CA GLY A 847 37.95 28.18 -42.13
C GLY A 847 36.91 28.00 -41.00
N THR A 848 35.61 28.00 -41.33
CA THR A 848 34.52 27.91 -40.34
C THR A 848 33.88 26.52 -40.21
N GLU A 849 34.00 25.66 -41.23
CA GLU A 849 33.52 24.28 -41.22
C GLU A 849 34.63 23.29 -41.58
N LEU A 850 34.76 22.22 -40.80
CA LEU A 850 35.58 21.05 -41.13
C LEU A 850 34.67 19.84 -41.28
N ARG A 851 34.74 19.17 -42.44
CA ARG A 851 33.99 17.96 -42.75
C ARG A 851 34.90 16.74 -42.73
N LEU A 852 34.43 15.68 -42.09
CA LEU A 852 35.21 14.48 -41.88
C LEU A 852 34.31 13.24 -42.04
N PRO A 853 34.43 12.49 -43.15
CA PRO A 853 33.77 11.21 -43.28
C PRO A 853 34.20 10.27 -42.16
N LEU A 854 33.26 9.59 -41.51
CA LEU A 854 33.51 8.63 -40.44
C LEU A 854 32.90 7.29 -40.84
N THR A 855 33.68 6.22 -40.80
CA THR A 855 33.19 4.84 -40.94
C THR A 855 33.13 4.19 -39.57
N ILE A 856 31.94 3.74 -39.17
CA ILE A 856 31.72 3.00 -37.92
C ILE A 856 31.65 1.51 -38.25
N ALA A 857 32.64 0.73 -37.83
CA ALA A 857 32.66 -0.71 -38.04
C ALA A 857 31.43 -1.36 -37.39
N ALA A 858 30.89 -2.43 -37.99
CA ALA A 858 29.69 -3.11 -37.50
C ALA A 858 29.87 -3.72 -36.09
N ASP A 859 31.11 -3.97 -35.67
CA ASP A 859 31.52 -4.49 -34.37
C ASP A 859 32.06 -3.41 -33.41
N ALA A 860 31.91 -2.12 -33.74
CA ALA A 860 32.43 -1.03 -32.93
C ALA A 860 31.87 -1.05 -31.49
N ALA A 861 32.76 -1.02 -30.50
CA ALA A 861 32.39 -1.06 -29.09
C ALA A 861 31.56 0.17 -28.69
N GLN A 862 30.46 -0.04 -27.98
CA GLN A 862 29.55 1.02 -27.54
C GLN A 862 30.22 1.99 -26.55
N GLY A 863 29.78 3.24 -26.53
CA GLY A 863 30.18 4.22 -25.54
C GLY A 863 30.75 5.52 -26.11
N PRO A 864 31.12 6.48 -25.24
CA PRO A 864 31.55 7.81 -25.63
C PRO A 864 32.95 7.79 -26.24
N ARG A 865 33.16 8.64 -27.25
CA ARG A 865 34.42 8.94 -27.92
C ARG A 865 34.65 10.44 -27.89
N LYS A 866 35.90 10.84 -27.86
CA LYS A 866 36.33 12.24 -27.96
C LYS A 866 37.04 12.46 -29.29
N LEU A 867 36.55 13.43 -30.06
CA LEU A 867 37.25 13.94 -31.23
C LEU A 867 38.35 14.91 -30.76
N VAL A 868 39.57 14.72 -31.25
CA VAL A 868 40.72 15.58 -30.96
C VAL A 868 41.25 16.16 -32.26
N LEU A 869 41.14 17.47 -32.42
CA LEU A 869 41.68 18.24 -33.55
C LEU A 869 43.03 18.80 -33.12
N LYS A 870 44.10 18.60 -33.87
CA LYS A 870 45.43 19.13 -33.57
C LYS A 870 45.89 20.09 -34.65
N ARG A 871 46.64 21.10 -34.24
CA ARG A 871 47.31 22.05 -35.15
C ARG A 871 48.68 21.52 -35.57
N ALA A 872 49.35 22.23 -36.48
CA ALA A 872 50.71 21.90 -36.96
C ALA A 872 51.76 21.79 -35.83
N ASP A 873 51.53 22.48 -34.69
CA ASP A 873 52.35 22.42 -33.47
C ASP A 873 52.09 21.18 -32.60
N GLY A 874 51.16 20.30 -33.00
CA GLY A 874 50.76 19.09 -32.27
C GLY A 874 49.80 19.32 -31.09
N GLN A 875 49.44 20.58 -30.78
CA GLN A 875 48.55 20.93 -29.67
C GLN A 875 47.07 20.78 -30.07
N PRO A 876 46.20 20.32 -29.13
CA PRO A 876 44.78 20.20 -29.40
C PRO A 876 44.10 21.57 -29.50
N LEU A 877 43.20 21.73 -30.47
CA LEU A 877 42.40 22.93 -30.64
C LEU A 877 41.35 23.02 -29.52
N ALA A 878 41.19 24.20 -28.92
CA ALA A 878 40.24 24.43 -27.83
C ALA A 878 38.80 24.39 -28.34
N ALA A 879 37.90 23.78 -27.56
CA ALA A 879 36.46 23.82 -27.79
C ALA A 879 35.80 24.72 -26.76
N ILE A 880 34.72 25.41 -27.16
CA ILE A 880 33.92 26.29 -26.30
C ILE A 880 33.47 25.58 -25.00
N ARG A 881 33.25 24.26 -25.07
CA ARG A 881 33.01 23.36 -23.95
C ARG A 881 33.55 21.96 -24.26
N ALA A 882 33.92 21.21 -23.22
CA ALA A 882 34.53 19.87 -23.35
C ALA A 882 33.57 18.78 -23.86
N ASP A 883 32.26 19.04 -23.86
CA ASP A 883 31.20 18.15 -24.33
C ASP A 883 30.95 18.27 -25.85
N VAL A 884 31.34 19.39 -26.47
CA VAL A 884 31.11 19.68 -27.90
C VAL A 884 31.82 18.68 -28.83
N LEU A 885 32.96 18.14 -28.39
CA LEU A 885 33.75 17.15 -29.16
C LEU A 885 33.45 15.70 -28.78
N ARG A 886 32.30 15.44 -28.13
CA ARG A 886 31.89 14.07 -27.76
C ARG A 886 31.04 13.45 -28.86
N PHE A 887 31.41 12.24 -29.26
CA PHE A 887 30.66 11.40 -30.18
C PHE A 887 30.31 10.08 -29.50
N THR A 888 29.06 9.63 -29.54
CA THR A 888 28.66 8.36 -28.89
C THR A 888 28.31 7.29 -29.91
N VAL A 889 28.93 6.12 -29.81
CA VAL A 889 28.54 4.93 -30.59
C VAL A 889 27.40 4.22 -29.85
N ASN A 890 26.23 4.20 -30.47
CA ASN A 890 25.00 3.63 -29.91
C ASN A 890 24.83 2.14 -30.28
N LYS A 891 23.91 1.44 -29.63
CA LYS A 891 23.61 0.03 -29.95
C LYS A 891 22.96 -0.08 -31.35
N PRO A 892 23.34 -1.05 -32.21
CA PRO A 892 22.59 -1.37 -33.42
C PRO A 892 21.15 -1.73 -33.09
N GLY A 893 20.18 -1.13 -33.78
CA GLY A 893 18.79 -1.59 -33.75
C GLY A 893 18.69 -3.03 -34.26
N PRO A 894 17.66 -3.81 -33.91
CA PRO A 894 17.48 -5.15 -34.45
C PRO A 894 17.31 -5.06 -35.97
N THR A 895 18.33 -5.48 -36.72
CA THR A 895 18.24 -5.68 -38.16
C THR A 895 17.20 -6.77 -38.40
N ALA A 896 16.16 -6.47 -39.19
CA ALA A 896 15.12 -7.42 -39.56
C ALA A 896 15.75 -8.59 -40.34
N ALA A 897 16.07 -9.67 -39.63
CA ALA A 897 16.31 -10.96 -40.26
C ALA A 897 15.00 -11.36 -40.93
N ALA A 898 14.99 -11.34 -42.26
CA ALA A 898 13.90 -11.85 -43.07
C ALA A 898 13.61 -13.30 -42.67
N MET A 899 12.43 -13.55 -42.10
CA MET A 899 11.79 -14.86 -42.13
C MET A 899 10.53 -14.79 -42.98
N PRO A 900 10.24 -15.81 -43.80
CA PRO A 900 9.22 -15.78 -44.83
C PRO A 900 7.85 -16.12 -44.23
N GLY A 901 6.82 -15.32 -44.48
CA GLY A 901 5.46 -15.74 -44.09
C GLY A 901 4.34 -14.70 -44.01
N SER A 902 4.56 -13.42 -44.34
CA SER A 902 3.52 -12.39 -44.11
C SER A 902 2.99 -11.68 -45.37
N GLN A 903 3.12 -12.27 -46.57
CA GLN A 903 2.43 -11.76 -47.77
C GLN A 903 1.03 -12.36 -48.02
N ALA A 904 0.52 -13.25 -47.17
CA ALA A 904 -0.74 -13.94 -47.42
C ALA A 904 -2.00 -13.35 -46.74
N ARG A 905 -1.91 -12.20 -46.04
CA ARG A 905 -3.08 -11.61 -45.33
C ARG A 905 -3.51 -10.19 -45.72
N ALA A 906 -2.82 -9.55 -46.67
CA ALA A 906 -3.20 -8.21 -47.15
C ALA A 906 -4.18 -8.22 -48.35
N SER A 907 -4.50 -9.39 -48.93
CA SER A 907 -5.33 -9.48 -50.15
C SER A 907 -6.82 -9.79 -49.92
N ALA A 908 -7.31 -9.79 -48.67
CA ALA A 908 -8.68 -10.23 -48.34
C ALA A 908 -9.65 -9.13 -47.85
N PHE A 909 -9.25 -7.86 -47.79
CA PHE A 909 -10.13 -6.76 -47.33
C PHE A 909 -10.40 -5.65 -48.35
N ALA A 910 -9.97 -5.81 -49.61
CA ALA A 910 -10.17 -4.82 -50.69
C ALA A 910 -11.25 -5.21 -51.72
N LYS A 911 -12.23 -6.07 -51.36
CA LYS A 911 -13.27 -6.53 -52.31
C LYS A 911 -14.71 -6.50 -51.78
N ALA A 912 -15.04 -5.58 -50.88
CA ALA A 912 -16.42 -5.33 -50.51
C ALA A 912 -16.63 -3.85 -50.14
N GLN A 913 -16.85 -3.02 -51.17
CA GLN A 913 -17.80 -1.89 -51.21
C GLN A 913 -17.43 -0.94 -52.37
N GLY A 914 -18.08 -1.13 -53.51
CA GLY A 914 -18.11 -0.18 -54.63
C GLY A 914 -19.17 0.92 -54.43
N PRO A 915 -19.16 1.96 -55.27
CA PRO A 915 -19.63 3.30 -54.90
C PRO A 915 -21.12 3.52 -55.22
N ALA A 916 -21.77 4.42 -54.48
CA ALA A 916 -23.05 5.00 -54.87
C ALA A 916 -22.91 6.52 -55.01
N GLN A 917 -23.00 6.96 -56.26
CA GLN A 917 -23.07 8.35 -56.70
C GLN A 917 -24.40 9.01 -56.33
N ALA A 918 -24.36 10.34 -56.32
CA ALA A 918 -25.43 11.26 -56.01
C ALA A 918 -26.58 11.29 -57.02
N ALA A 919 -27.69 11.85 -56.52
CA ALA A 919 -28.57 12.84 -57.16
C ALA A 919 -29.99 12.40 -57.59
N THR A 920 -30.94 13.15 -57.02
CA THR A 920 -32.17 13.73 -57.61
C THR A 920 -33.37 12.84 -57.95
N GLY A 921 -34.53 13.25 -57.40
CA GLY A 921 -35.72 13.55 -58.21
C GLY A 921 -36.95 12.66 -57.99
N LYS A 922 -38.00 13.28 -57.42
CA LYS A 922 -39.45 13.15 -57.69
C LYS A 922 -39.94 11.86 -58.39
N ASP A 923 -40.86 11.13 -57.76
CA ASP A 923 -42.31 11.39 -57.72
C ASP A 923 -42.93 10.69 -56.50
#